data_AF-A0A9D5BS81-F1
#
_entry.id   AF-A0A9D5BS81-F1
#
_cell.length_a   1.000
_cell.length_b   1.000
_cell.length_c   1.000
_cell.angle_alpha   90.00
_cell.angle_beta   90.00
_cell.angle_gamma   90.00
#
_symmetry.space_group_name_H-M   'P 1'
#
loop_
_entity.id
_entity.type
_entity.pdbx_description
1 polymer ?
#
loop_
_entity_poly.entity_id
_entity_poly.type
_entity_poly.pdbx_seq_one_letter_code
_entity_poly.pdbx_strand_id
1 'polypeptide(L)'
;MVEQLRLWKVCIKYGYCITYFSDFFPAMCLWLSLPAFEKLIENNVLDEFASVTREAYLVLGALAQTLPNLHSMEQFNEQGMTFSGDNMEVWCWSHVTPMVDLAVSWLSLKALPFVFALMGQDKKLVSDVQVKYASCIFWVISSVLHMLWSVLDRIAPEEMDDLQNTPLPWLPKFVPIVGLAVVKNCLMNFLGSGDLDSEVFHSKGGSLTDVLCSLRHHADYDVSLSSVSCLHGLVRISSSVDRCIQRARNAYCSEQQEGYSPKVADKILGEGIIKWAQNDLKGVLKVFMTFLQSECHIMQSIEMFGRGGPAPGIGVGWGSSGGGYWSAHVLLAQEDSKLILDLVKIFPVELDKNLVVVDIKHPEKDRSGNMTLALQEICSVLRVCSVLGPGDRATFAKALHFLLQVPILKYLNFFINNLCEVIGIKSSNLQYKEEEYVLFHEVLNSHFRSKWLDVKKKSAHKIDKNNDRHEVSRANGALETIREDRETDETSGKYSDGNSLLIEWSHQRLPLPTHWFLSAIPSIGVAKDSSMYLSNNDLDVAKGGLFLLLGLEATFFLHPDLEESPVSAVSLVWKLHALSVALYGGMDVLLDEKSRNIYETLQEFYGKQLDQLRCRSIQASSAKDQVCSLEFLDFQTQVHESYTTFIENLIEQFGAISYGDLVYGRQVALYLHRSVEAVVRLAAWNALSNAHLLELLPPSTKCFDEAEGYLEPVEDNEKILEAYCKSWTSGGLDRAATRGSISFLLALHHLCCFIFNTSSSSGKLSLRNKLAKSLLRSYSQKQHQEGMFLSFLKYRIVESEELVKRVELGRRFEVLKEACEENSLLLAQVEKIKAHALVS
;
A
#
# COMPACT_ATOMS: atom_id res chain seq x y z
N MET A 1 35.77 20.80 -3.38
CA MET A 1 34.66 21.73 -3.70
C MET A 1 33.29 21.05 -3.65
N VAL A 2 33.00 20.01 -4.43
CA VAL A 2 31.69 19.30 -4.44
C VAL A 2 31.21 18.93 -3.02
N GLU A 3 32.03 18.24 -2.22
CA GLU A 3 31.67 17.87 -0.84
C GLU A 3 31.46 19.07 0.10
N GLN A 4 32.18 20.18 -0.13
CA GLN A 4 31.99 21.41 0.65
C GLN A 4 30.64 22.05 0.35
N LEU A 5 30.24 22.06 -0.93
CA LEU A 5 28.91 22.54 -1.34
C LEU A 5 27.81 21.61 -0.81
N ARG A 6 28.02 20.29 -0.81
CA ARG A 6 27.09 19.33 -0.20
C ARG A 6 26.90 19.57 1.29
N LEU A 7 28.00 19.76 2.02
CA LEU A 7 27.96 20.11 3.44
C LEU A 7 27.21 21.43 3.67
N TRP A 8 27.53 22.47 2.88
CA TRP A 8 26.87 23.77 3.02
C TRP A 8 25.37 23.69 2.74
N LYS A 9 24.96 22.96 1.70
CA LYS A 9 23.54 22.67 1.41
C LYS A 9 22.83 22.04 2.61
N VAL A 10 23.47 21.08 3.28
CA VAL A 10 22.92 20.47 4.51
C VAL A 10 22.84 21.49 5.63
N CYS A 11 23.90 22.28 5.87
CA CYS A 11 23.88 23.35 6.87
C CYS A 11 22.73 24.34 6.65
N ILE A 12 22.51 24.79 5.41
CA ILE A 12 21.42 25.70 5.03
C ILE A 12 20.05 25.10 5.35
N LYS A 13 19.83 23.81 5.07
CA LYS A 13 18.57 23.13 5.39
C LYS A 13 18.25 23.11 6.88
N TYR A 14 19.27 23.14 7.74
CA TYR A 14 19.11 23.24 9.20
C TYR A 14 19.18 24.70 9.72
N GLY A 15 19.14 25.70 8.83
CA GLY A 15 19.13 27.12 9.20
C GLY A 15 20.50 27.74 9.47
N TYR A 16 21.59 27.01 9.21
CA TYR A 16 22.96 27.48 9.44
C TYR A 16 23.59 28.06 8.18
N CYS A 17 24.54 28.99 8.36
CA CYS A 17 25.40 29.52 7.30
C CYS A 17 24.69 30.23 6.14
N ILE A 18 23.48 30.78 6.36
CA ILE A 18 22.71 31.53 5.36
C ILE A 18 23.31 32.93 5.14
N THR A 19 23.81 33.56 6.20
CA THR A 19 24.35 34.93 6.21
C THR A 19 25.65 35.10 5.42
N TYR A 20 26.36 34.01 5.11
CA TYR A 20 27.61 34.05 4.34
C TYR A 20 27.39 34.03 2.81
N PHE A 21 26.14 34.02 2.35
CA PHE A 21 25.84 33.91 0.92
C PHE A 21 26.48 35.05 0.10
N SER A 22 26.40 36.29 0.56
CA SER A 22 26.93 37.48 -0.13
C SER A 22 28.44 37.38 -0.36
N ASP A 23 29.17 36.81 0.61
CA ASP A 23 30.62 36.60 0.51
C ASP A 23 30.99 35.53 -0.52
N PHE A 24 30.19 34.46 -0.63
CA PHE A 24 30.50 33.32 -1.49
C PHE A 24 29.90 33.40 -2.89
N PHE A 25 28.82 34.16 -3.09
CA PHE A 25 28.12 34.23 -4.37
C PHE A 25 29.00 34.73 -5.54
N PRO A 26 29.83 35.78 -5.40
CA PRO A 26 30.73 36.20 -6.48
C PRO A 26 31.69 35.10 -6.93
N ALA A 27 32.20 34.30 -6.00
CA ALA A 27 33.06 33.16 -6.30
C ALA A 27 32.28 32.01 -6.96
N MET A 28 31.02 31.80 -6.56
CA MET A 28 30.14 30.82 -7.20
C MET A 28 29.76 31.18 -8.64
N CYS A 29 29.64 32.47 -8.96
CA CYS A 29 29.29 32.92 -10.32
C CYS A 29 30.19 32.35 -11.42
N LEU A 30 31.46 32.06 -11.12
CA LEU A 30 32.40 31.40 -12.03
C LEU A 30 31.90 30.03 -12.51
N TRP A 31 31.20 29.30 -11.64
CA TRP A 31 30.66 27.97 -11.91
C TRP A 31 29.22 28.02 -12.39
N LEU A 32 28.49 29.09 -12.08
CA LEU A 32 27.09 29.29 -12.48
C LEU A 32 26.96 29.86 -13.89
N SER A 33 27.98 30.54 -14.43
CA SER A 33 27.95 31.04 -15.81
C SER A 33 28.12 29.93 -16.84
N LEU A 34 27.48 30.08 -18.00
CA LEU A 34 27.64 29.15 -19.11
C LEU A 34 29.11 29.12 -19.60
N PRO A 35 29.76 27.94 -19.64
CA PRO A 35 31.17 27.85 -19.99
C PRO A 35 31.40 27.82 -21.51
N ALA A 36 32.66 28.05 -21.91
CA ALA A 36 33.13 27.71 -23.25
C ALA A 36 33.41 26.20 -23.33
N PHE A 37 32.46 25.41 -23.83
CA PHE A 37 32.52 23.94 -23.85
C PHE A 37 33.77 23.39 -24.56
N GLU A 38 34.24 24.02 -25.63
CA GLU A 38 35.45 23.61 -26.38
C GLU A 38 36.66 23.45 -25.45
N LYS A 39 36.91 24.43 -24.59
CA LYS A 39 38.04 24.43 -23.64
C LYS A 39 37.90 23.39 -22.54
N LEU A 40 36.68 23.06 -22.13
CA LEU A 40 36.43 22.03 -21.11
C LEU A 40 36.65 20.63 -21.67
N ILE A 41 36.29 20.41 -22.93
CA ILE A 41 36.47 19.15 -23.64
C ILE A 41 37.96 18.91 -23.91
N GLU A 42 38.68 19.92 -24.42
CA GLU A 42 40.13 19.84 -24.68
C GLU A 42 40.93 19.43 -23.44
N ASN A 43 40.51 19.89 -22.26
CA ASN A 43 41.17 19.61 -21.00
C ASN A 43 40.57 18.41 -20.24
N ASN A 44 39.53 17.77 -20.77
CA ASN A 44 38.81 16.64 -20.15
C ASN A 44 38.36 16.93 -18.70
N VAL A 45 37.78 18.12 -18.46
CA VAL A 45 37.31 18.58 -17.13
C VAL A 45 35.81 18.90 -17.09
N LEU A 46 35.05 18.45 -18.10
CA LEU A 46 33.62 18.74 -18.22
C LEU A 46 32.81 18.09 -17.09
N ASP A 47 33.16 16.85 -16.71
CA ASP A 47 32.47 16.08 -15.67
C ASP A 47 32.65 16.76 -14.29
N GLU A 48 33.85 17.21 -13.97
CA GLU A 48 34.17 17.93 -12.74
C GLU A 48 33.51 19.31 -12.70
N PHE A 49 33.56 20.06 -13.81
CA PHE A 49 32.90 21.35 -13.92
C PHE A 49 31.39 21.20 -13.71
N ALA A 50 30.76 20.27 -14.44
CA ALA A 50 29.33 20.00 -14.32
C ALA A 50 28.94 19.56 -12.91
N SER A 51 29.77 18.74 -12.25
CA SER A 51 29.54 18.32 -10.86
C SER A 51 29.57 19.47 -9.87
N VAL A 52 30.50 20.42 -10.03
CA VAL A 52 30.58 21.62 -9.19
C VAL A 52 29.41 22.56 -9.48
N THR A 53 29.10 22.82 -10.75
CA THR A 53 27.96 23.66 -11.17
C THR A 53 26.63 23.09 -10.68
N ARG A 54 26.43 21.77 -10.80
CA ARG A 54 25.27 21.05 -10.27
C ARG A 54 25.07 21.33 -8.79
N GLU A 55 26.08 21.04 -7.96
CA GLU A 55 25.96 21.26 -6.51
C GLU A 55 25.83 22.75 -6.16
N ALA A 56 26.44 23.66 -6.92
CA ALA A 56 26.28 25.09 -6.73
C ALA A 56 24.81 25.52 -6.92
N TYR A 57 24.14 25.06 -7.97
CA TYR A 57 22.71 25.31 -8.15
C TYR A 57 21.83 24.62 -7.09
N LEU A 58 22.22 23.44 -6.59
CA LEU A 58 21.51 22.80 -5.47
C LEU A 58 21.64 23.59 -4.15
N VAL A 59 22.79 24.23 -3.89
CA VAL A 59 22.98 25.16 -2.78
C VAL A 59 22.09 26.39 -2.95
N LEU A 60 22.05 26.97 -4.16
CA LEU A 60 21.16 28.09 -4.47
C LEU A 60 19.68 27.71 -4.28
N GLY A 61 19.29 26.49 -4.65
CA GLY A 61 17.94 25.96 -4.41
C GLY A 61 17.61 25.84 -2.93
N ALA A 62 18.55 25.34 -2.11
CA ALA A 62 18.37 25.27 -0.65
C ALA A 62 18.24 26.68 -0.02
N LEU A 63 18.99 27.67 -0.50
CA LEU A 63 18.85 29.07 -0.07
C LEU A 63 17.54 29.71 -0.54
N ALA A 64 17.08 29.40 -1.75
CA ALA A 64 15.78 29.84 -2.22
C ALA A 64 14.65 29.31 -1.32
N GLN A 65 14.78 28.08 -0.82
CA GLN A 65 13.85 27.52 0.16
C GLN A 65 13.85 28.25 1.50
N THR A 66 14.87 29.02 1.88
CA THR A 66 14.85 29.82 3.12
C THR A 66 14.32 31.24 2.92
N LEU A 67 13.88 31.61 1.71
CA LEU A 67 13.28 32.92 1.44
C LEU A 67 11.91 33.04 2.13
N PRO A 68 11.58 34.23 2.67
CA PRO A 68 10.22 34.50 3.14
C PRO A 68 9.25 34.54 1.95
N ASN A 69 8.01 34.11 2.19
CA ASN A 69 6.95 34.18 1.16
C ASN A 69 6.78 35.62 0.69
N LEU A 70 6.79 35.84 -0.63
CA LEU A 70 6.87 37.20 -1.21
C LEU A 70 5.70 38.12 -0.81
N HIS A 71 4.54 37.54 -0.50
CA HIS A 71 3.29 38.27 -0.26
C HIS A 71 2.73 38.09 1.16
N SER A 72 3.53 37.67 2.15
CA SER A 72 3.07 37.52 3.54
C SER A 72 2.84 38.87 4.23
N MET A 73 1.72 39.02 4.97
CA MET A 73 1.32 40.24 5.68
C MET A 73 2.33 40.77 6.71
N GLU A 74 3.18 39.91 7.29
CA GLU A 74 4.19 40.31 8.29
C GLU A 74 5.22 41.31 7.74
N GLN A 75 5.54 41.23 6.44
CA GLN A 75 6.44 42.18 5.78
C GLN A 75 5.88 43.60 5.66
N PHE A 76 4.55 43.76 5.64
CA PHE A 76 3.93 45.09 5.65
C PHE A 76 3.91 45.71 7.05
N ASN A 77 3.88 44.89 8.11
CA ASN A 77 3.83 45.38 9.50
C ASN A 77 5.23 45.69 10.06
N GLU A 78 6.27 44.95 9.67
CA GLU A 78 7.65 45.21 10.14
C GLU A 78 8.30 46.45 9.51
N GLN A 79 7.80 46.94 8.37
CA GLN A 79 8.25 48.21 7.80
C GLN A 79 7.89 49.44 8.68
N GLY A 80 7.09 49.25 9.75
CA GLY A 80 6.69 50.30 10.69
C GLY A 80 7.53 50.41 11.97
N MET A 81 8.47 49.49 12.26
CA MET A 81 9.33 49.60 13.45
C MET A 81 10.81 49.56 13.10
N THR A 82 11.43 50.73 13.21
CA THR A 82 12.87 50.95 13.17
C THR A 82 13.57 50.14 14.27
N PHE A 83 14.27 49.06 13.92
CA PHE A 83 15.28 48.46 14.77
C PHE A 83 16.66 48.99 14.40
N SER A 84 17.26 49.75 15.31
CA SER A 84 18.68 50.07 15.35
C SER A 84 19.45 48.92 16.00
N GLY A 85 20.41 48.32 15.29
CA GLY A 85 21.37 47.36 15.87
C GLY A 85 22.02 46.46 14.82
N ASP A 86 23.25 46.79 14.45
CA ASP A 86 24.26 46.02 13.69
C ASP A 86 23.88 45.35 12.35
N ASN A 87 24.62 45.74 11.31
CA ASN A 87 24.60 45.20 9.95
C ASN A 87 24.85 43.68 9.90
N MET A 88 23.82 42.87 10.11
CA MET A 88 23.73 41.50 9.60
C MET A 88 23.02 41.58 8.24
N GLU A 89 23.70 41.29 7.14
CA GLU A 89 23.08 41.20 5.82
C GLU A 89 22.02 40.08 5.84
N VAL A 90 20.75 40.48 5.99
CA VAL A 90 19.62 39.55 6.02
C VAL A 90 19.35 39.06 4.59
N TRP A 91 19.43 37.76 4.37
CA TRP A 91 19.03 37.09 3.13
C TRP A 91 17.63 37.55 2.69
N CYS A 92 17.52 38.12 1.48
CA CYS A 92 16.29 38.76 1.01
C CYS A 92 16.14 38.74 -0.53
N TRP A 93 14.93 39.04 -1.01
CA TRP A 93 14.52 38.97 -2.42
C TRP A 93 15.37 39.82 -3.39
N SER A 94 16.13 40.81 -2.91
CA SER A 94 17.03 41.62 -3.73
C SER A 94 18.18 40.80 -4.35
N HIS A 95 18.58 39.69 -3.73
CA HIS A 95 19.66 38.83 -4.19
C HIS A 95 19.22 37.77 -5.22
N VAL A 96 17.92 37.62 -5.44
CA VAL A 96 17.35 36.52 -6.23
C VAL A 96 17.44 36.77 -7.74
N THR A 97 17.30 38.03 -8.18
CA THR A 97 17.29 38.34 -9.63
C THR A 97 18.57 37.92 -10.36
N PRO A 98 19.80 38.21 -9.86
CA PRO A 98 21.03 37.74 -10.51
C PRO A 98 21.14 36.22 -10.60
N MET A 99 20.62 35.48 -9.60
CA MET A 99 20.61 34.02 -9.61
C MET A 99 19.69 33.47 -10.71
N VAL A 100 18.51 34.07 -10.86
CA VAL A 100 17.53 33.68 -11.90
C VAL A 100 18.06 34.01 -13.29
N ASP A 101 18.69 35.18 -13.48
CA ASP A 101 19.24 35.57 -14.78
C ASP A 101 20.35 34.61 -15.24
N LEU A 102 21.25 34.20 -14.34
CA LEU A 102 22.26 33.18 -14.63
C LEU A 102 21.63 31.83 -14.95
N ALA A 103 20.63 31.40 -14.17
CA ALA A 103 19.92 30.13 -14.38
C ALA A 103 19.18 30.06 -15.72
N VAL A 104 18.50 31.13 -16.12
CA VAL A 104 17.76 31.17 -17.40
C VAL A 104 18.67 30.94 -18.60
N SER A 105 19.95 31.35 -18.52
CA SER A 105 20.92 31.12 -19.60
C SER A 105 21.15 29.63 -19.91
N TRP A 106 21.07 28.76 -18.89
CA TRP A 106 21.20 27.31 -19.03
C TRP A 106 20.00 26.63 -19.68
N LEU A 107 18.85 27.31 -19.80
CA LEU A 107 17.67 26.79 -20.49
C LEU A 107 17.77 26.96 -22.02
N SER A 108 18.79 27.65 -22.52
CA SER A 108 19.01 27.81 -23.96
C SER A 108 19.66 26.57 -24.58
N LEU A 109 18.84 25.62 -25.03
CA LEU A 109 19.33 24.34 -25.58
C LEU A 109 20.29 24.50 -26.76
N LYS A 110 20.13 25.55 -27.58
CA LYS A 110 21.04 25.86 -28.71
C LYS A 110 22.47 26.18 -28.26
N ALA A 111 22.63 26.66 -27.03
CA ALA A 111 23.93 26.97 -26.45
C ALA A 111 24.60 25.73 -25.80
N LEU A 112 23.93 24.58 -25.81
CA LEU A 112 24.38 23.32 -25.20
C LEU A 112 24.67 22.27 -26.30
N PRO A 113 25.92 22.12 -26.75
CA PRO A 113 26.26 21.33 -27.94
C PRO A 113 25.79 19.87 -27.88
N PHE A 114 25.96 19.21 -26.72
CA PHE A 114 25.64 17.79 -26.55
C PHE A 114 24.13 17.52 -26.45
N VAL A 115 23.40 18.39 -25.76
CA VAL A 115 21.93 18.28 -25.65
C VAL A 115 21.29 18.60 -27.00
N PHE A 116 21.79 19.62 -27.70
CA PHE A 116 21.34 19.97 -29.04
C PHE A 116 21.59 18.86 -30.06
N ALA A 117 22.75 18.20 -29.99
CA ALA A 117 23.08 17.07 -30.86
C ALA A 117 22.11 15.88 -30.68
N LEU A 118 21.71 15.58 -29.44
CA LEU A 118 20.74 14.51 -29.14
C LEU A 118 19.32 14.79 -29.69
N MET A 119 18.95 16.06 -29.86
CA MET A 119 17.69 16.44 -30.49
C MET A 119 17.71 16.36 -32.03
N GLY A 120 18.89 16.16 -32.64
CA GLY A 120 19.08 16.07 -34.10
C GLY A 120 18.55 14.76 -34.73
N GLN A 121 18.41 14.72 -36.07
CA GLN A 121 17.77 13.61 -36.81
C GLN A 121 18.61 12.32 -36.93
N ASP A 122 19.92 12.35 -36.69
CA ASP A 122 20.78 11.17 -36.86
C ASP A 122 20.78 10.24 -35.62
N LYS A 123 19.63 9.62 -35.33
CA LYS A 123 19.45 8.65 -34.25
C LYS A 123 20.25 7.34 -34.40
N LYS A 124 21.10 7.20 -35.43
CA LYS A 124 21.72 5.92 -35.81
C LYS A 124 23.13 5.66 -35.30
N LEU A 125 23.79 6.60 -34.62
CA LEU A 125 25.03 6.30 -33.88
C LEU A 125 25.38 7.40 -32.86
N VAL A 126 24.54 7.61 -31.85
CA VAL A 126 24.97 8.42 -30.69
C VAL A 126 26.02 7.60 -29.95
N SER A 127 27.24 8.11 -29.86
CA SER A 127 28.32 7.44 -29.11
C SER A 127 28.05 7.49 -27.60
N ASP A 128 28.43 6.45 -26.86
CA ASP A 128 28.30 6.40 -25.39
C ASP A 128 28.95 7.61 -24.69
N VAL A 129 30.03 8.14 -25.27
CA VAL A 129 30.73 9.35 -24.79
C VAL A 129 29.85 10.59 -24.87
N GLN A 130 29.07 10.76 -25.94
CA GLN A 130 28.13 11.87 -26.07
C GLN A 130 26.97 11.76 -25.08
N VAL A 131 26.48 10.53 -24.83
CA VAL A 131 25.44 10.28 -23.82
C VAL A 131 25.94 10.62 -22.42
N LYS A 132 27.19 10.24 -22.10
CA LYS A 132 27.81 10.55 -20.81
C LYS A 132 27.96 12.07 -20.57
N TYR A 133 28.48 12.80 -21.55
CA TYR A 133 28.60 14.27 -21.44
C TYR A 133 27.24 14.97 -21.41
N ALA A 134 26.26 14.46 -22.16
CA ALA A 134 24.90 14.96 -22.08
C ALA A 134 24.29 14.74 -20.70
N SER A 135 24.53 13.58 -20.06
CA SER A 135 24.07 13.30 -18.69
C SER A 135 24.64 14.29 -17.66
N CYS A 136 25.93 14.62 -17.78
CA CYS A 136 26.55 15.65 -16.92
C CYS A 136 25.83 17.01 -17.06
N ILE A 137 25.47 17.38 -18.29
CA ILE A 137 24.72 18.62 -18.55
C ILE A 137 23.26 18.50 -18.09
N PHE A 138 22.61 17.35 -18.25
CA PHE A 138 21.24 17.13 -17.74
C PHE A 138 21.17 17.25 -16.22
N TRP A 139 22.20 16.82 -15.50
CA TRP A 139 22.30 17.06 -14.05
C TRP A 139 22.37 18.55 -13.70
N VAL A 140 23.10 19.35 -14.48
CA VAL A 140 23.14 20.81 -14.32
C VAL A 140 21.78 21.43 -14.63
N ILE A 141 21.17 21.08 -15.77
CA ILE A 141 19.83 21.57 -16.15
C ILE A 141 18.80 21.19 -15.08
N SER A 142 18.79 19.95 -14.61
CA SER A 142 17.90 19.53 -13.52
C SER A 142 18.08 20.41 -12.28
N SER A 143 19.33 20.65 -11.84
CA SER A 143 19.61 21.48 -10.66
C SER A 143 19.16 22.93 -10.86
N VAL A 144 19.32 23.48 -12.07
CA VAL A 144 18.80 24.80 -12.47
C VAL A 144 17.27 24.82 -12.39
N LEU A 145 16.60 23.79 -12.93
CA LEU A 145 15.14 23.69 -12.94
C LEU A 145 14.57 23.63 -11.51
N HIS A 146 15.15 22.79 -10.65
CA HIS A 146 14.71 22.67 -9.24
C HIS A 146 15.02 23.94 -8.41
N MET A 147 16.11 24.64 -8.70
CA MET A 147 16.41 25.93 -8.07
C MET A 147 15.38 27.00 -8.45
N LEU A 148 15.10 27.15 -9.75
CA LEU A 148 14.09 28.08 -10.25
C LEU A 148 12.70 27.76 -9.69
N TRP A 149 12.34 26.47 -9.63
CA TRP A 149 11.11 26.02 -8.97
C TRP A 149 11.07 26.46 -7.50
N SER A 150 12.16 26.27 -6.74
CA SER A 150 12.22 26.66 -5.33
C SER A 150 12.00 28.17 -5.13
N VAL A 151 12.45 28.99 -6.07
CA VAL A 151 12.17 30.45 -6.08
C VAL A 151 10.68 30.72 -6.37
N LEU A 152 10.11 30.06 -7.38
CA LEU A 152 8.71 30.26 -7.77
C LEU A 152 7.73 29.77 -6.69
N ASP A 153 8.03 28.68 -5.99
CA ASP A 153 7.20 28.15 -4.91
C ASP A 153 7.08 29.14 -3.75
N ARG A 154 8.12 29.95 -3.49
CA ARG A 154 8.07 31.04 -2.49
C ARG A 154 7.26 32.27 -2.93
N ILE A 155 6.91 32.38 -4.21
CA ILE A 155 5.99 33.41 -4.73
C ILE A 155 4.55 32.93 -4.60
N ALA A 156 4.27 31.69 -5.01
CA ALA A 156 2.95 31.09 -4.97
C ALA A 156 3.01 29.66 -4.40
N PRO A 157 3.01 29.53 -3.05
CA PRO A 157 3.18 28.24 -2.38
C PRO A 157 2.10 27.22 -2.77
N GLU A 158 2.50 25.96 -2.92
CA GLU A 158 1.59 24.83 -3.19
C GLU A 158 0.52 24.63 -2.10
N GLU A 159 0.85 24.88 -0.83
CA GLU A 159 -0.05 24.62 0.31
C GLU A 159 -1.21 25.61 0.44
N MET A 160 -1.16 26.73 -0.28
CA MET A 160 -2.20 27.76 -0.28
C MET A 160 -3.36 27.46 -1.26
N ASP A 161 -3.35 26.32 -1.96
CA ASP A 161 -4.44 25.94 -2.88
C ASP A 161 -5.77 25.65 -2.17
N ASP A 162 -5.75 25.25 -0.88
CA ASP A 162 -6.96 24.99 -0.09
C ASP A 162 -7.61 26.28 0.47
N LEU A 163 -6.83 27.35 0.66
CA LEU A 163 -7.34 28.68 1.01
C LEU A 163 -7.55 29.52 -0.26
N GLN A 164 -8.67 29.30 -0.93
CA GLN A 164 -9.31 30.18 -1.94
C GLN A 164 -8.37 31.18 -2.65
N ASN A 165 -7.86 30.84 -3.84
CA ASN A 165 -7.57 31.74 -4.96
C ASN A 165 -7.16 33.20 -4.62
N THR A 166 -6.30 33.42 -3.62
CA THR A 166 -5.92 34.79 -3.25
C THR A 166 -5.13 35.37 -4.42
N PRO A 167 -5.64 36.44 -5.06
CA PRO A 167 -4.98 37.02 -6.21
C PRO A 167 -3.62 37.59 -5.80
N LEU A 168 -2.59 37.35 -6.62
CA LEU A 168 -1.27 37.92 -6.37
C LEU A 168 -1.32 39.42 -6.70
N PRO A 169 -0.84 40.31 -5.80
CA PRO A 169 -0.95 41.76 -5.99
C PRO A 169 -0.06 42.28 -7.12
N TRP A 170 1.07 41.60 -7.39
CA TRP A 170 1.98 41.90 -8.49
C TRP A 170 2.86 40.68 -8.77
N LEU A 171 3.40 40.58 -9.99
CA LEU A 171 4.25 39.48 -10.42
C LEU A 171 5.68 39.96 -10.73
N PRO A 172 6.73 39.31 -10.21
CA PRO A 172 8.11 39.65 -10.58
C PRO A 172 8.39 39.47 -12.08
N LYS A 173 9.17 40.39 -12.67
CA LYS A 173 9.48 40.39 -14.11
C LYS A 173 10.17 39.11 -14.60
N PHE A 174 10.90 38.41 -13.73
CA PHE A 174 11.60 37.19 -14.09
C PHE A 174 10.65 35.99 -14.27
N VAL A 175 9.43 36.00 -13.71
CA VAL A 175 8.51 34.86 -13.83
C VAL A 175 8.07 34.65 -15.29
N PRO A 176 7.60 35.69 -16.03
CA PRO A 176 7.36 35.55 -17.47
C PRO A 176 8.63 35.22 -18.27
N ILE A 177 9.80 35.70 -17.87
CA ILE A 177 11.08 35.41 -18.56
C ILE A 177 11.39 33.91 -18.49
N VAL A 178 11.23 33.29 -17.32
CA VAL A 178 11.41 31.85 -17.13
C VAL A 178 10.40 31.07 -17.98
N GLY A 179 9.12 31.44 -17.95
CA GLY A 179 8.08 30.81 -18.78
C GLY A 179 8.36 30.91 -20.28
N LEU A 180 8.77 32.09 -20.76
CA LEU A 180 9.15 32.30 -22.16
C LEU A 180 10.41 31.49 -22.54
N ALA A 181 11.35 31.30 -21.62
CA ALA A 181 12.52 30.47 -21.86
C ALA A 181 12.13 28.99 -22.06
N VAL A 182 11.15 28.47 -21.31
CA VAL A 182 10.62 27.11 -21.50
C VAL A 182 9.96 26.96 -22.87
N VAL A 183 9.13 27.92 -23.27
CA VAL A 183 8.38 27.86 -24.54
C VAL A 183 9.30 28.06 -25.75
N LYS A 184 10.17 29.07 -25.74
CA LYS A 184 11.02 29.43 -26.89
C LYS A 184 12.15 28.43 -27.17
N ASN A 185 12.59 27.67 -26.17
CA ASN A 185 13.64 26.67 -26.33
C ASN A 185 13.08 25.26 -26.63
N CYS A 186 11.78 25.13 -26.93
CA CYS A 186 11.13 23.85 -27.27
C CYS A 186 11.39 22.73 -26.24
N LEU A 187 11.37 23.07 -24.95
CA LEU A 187 11.58 22.07 -23.90
C LEU A 187 10.44 21.05 -23.84
N MET A 188 9.25 21.42 -24.32
CA MET A 188 8.07 20.56 -24.47
C MET A 188 7.49 20.72 -25.88
N ASN A 189 6.66 19.77 -26.29
CA ASN A 189 5.88 19.86 -27.52
C ASN A 189 4.55 20.57 -27.29
N PHE A 190 4.34 21.70 -27.96
CA PHE A 190 3.14 22.55 -27.83
C PHE A 190 2.16 22.39 -29.01
N LEU A 191 2.35 21.40 -29.88
CA LEU A 191 1.48 21.15 -31.02
C LEU A 191 0.16 20.50 -30.57
N GLY A 192 -0.86 21.33 -30.35
CA GLY A 192 -2.22 20.89 -30.02
C GLY A 192 -3.30 21.90 -30.43
N SER A 193 -4.22 21.45 -31.29
CA SER A 193 -5.47 22.06 -31.80
C SER A 193 -5.35 23.09 -32.97
N GLY A 194 -5.51 22.57 -34.19
CA GLY A 194 -6.32 23.19 -35.25
C GLY A 194 -5.72 24.29 -36.14
N ASP A 195 -5.18 25.38 -35.58
CA ASP A 195 -5.21 26.67 -36.31
C ASP A 195 -3.92 27.53 -36.26
N LEU A 196 -2.73 26.94 -36.18
CA LEU A 196 -1.48 27.71 -36.17
C LEU A 196 -0.56 27.31 -37.32
N ASP A 197 -0.28 28.29 -38.19
CA ASP A 197 0.67 28.18 -39.30
C ASP A 197 1.99 27.54 -38.84
N SER A 198 2.29 26.39 -39.43
CA SER A 198 3.37 25.45 -39.10
C SER A 198 4.80 26.02 -39.15
N GLU A 199 5.04 27.27 -39.56
CA GLU A 199 6.40 27.74 -39.86
C GLU A 199 7.22 28.16 -38.61
N VAL A 200 6.59 28.49 -37.47
CA VAL A 200 7.31 29.07 -36.32
C VAL A 200 7.90 28.02 -35.36
N PHE A 201 7.34 26.81 -35.31
CA PHE A 201 7.75 25.75 -34.37
C PHE A 201 8.32 24.49 -35.06
N HIS A 202 8.75 24.59 -36.33
CA HIS A 202 9.54 23.54 -36.95
C HIS A 202 10.91 23.40 -36.26
N SER A 203 10.96 22.65 -35.16
CA SER A 203 12.10 21.79 -34.93
C SER A 203 11.92 20.58 -35.83
N LYS A 204 12.81 20.42 -36.82
CA LYS A 204 12.93 19.15 -37.56
C LYS A 204 13.48 18.01 -36.66
N GLY A 205 13.63 18.25 -35.35
CA GLY A 205 14.04 17.31 -34.30
C GLY A 205 12.94 17.13 -33.26
N GLY A 206 13.00 16.07 -32.44
CA GLY A 206 12.00 15.81 -31.38
C GLY A 206 12.05 16.82 -30.23
N SER A 207 11.06 16.81 -29.34
CA SER A 207 11.10 17.63 -28.11
C SER A 207 12.15 17.11 -27.12
N LEU A 208 12.58 17.96 -26.18
CA LEU A 208 13.46 17.52 -25.10
C LEU A 208 12.80 16.42 -24.25
N THR A 209 11.48 16.51 -24.02
CA THR A 209 10.69 15.47 -23.33
C THR A 209 10.82 14.10 -23.99
N ASP A 210 10.71 14.03 -25.32
CA ASP A 210 10.89 12.78 -26.09
C ASP A 210 12.29 12.20 -25.91
N VAL A 211 13.32 13.07 -25.97
CA VAL A 211 14.71 12.66 -25.77
C VAL A 211 14.91 12.10 -24.35
N LEU A 212 14.43 12.80 -23.32
CA LEU A 212 14.60 12.38 -21.93
C LEU A 212 13.86 11.05 -21.62
N CYS A 213 12.65 10.87 -22.18
CA CYS A 213 11.94 9.59 -22.12
C CYS A 213 12.71 8.47 -22.83
N SER A 214 13.31 8.74 -23.99
CA SER A 214 14.10 7.73 -24.71
C SER A 214 15.36 7.32 -23.96
N LEU A 215 16.02 8.26 -23.27
CA LEU A 215 17.20 8.02 -22.44
C LEU A 215 16.87 7.16 -21.22
N ARG A 216 15.72 7.38 -20.56
CA ARG A 216 15.25 6.54 -19.45
C ARG A 216 15.03 5.06 -19.85
N HIS A 217 14.75 4.80 -21.13
CA HIS A 217 14.50 3.43 -21.62
C HIS A 217 15.78 2.66 -21.98
N HIS A 218 16.84 3.34 -22.45
CA HIS A 218 17.99 2.67 -23.08
C HIS A 218 19.35 2.95 -22.42
N ALA A 219 19.40 3.73 -21.33
CA ALA A 219 20.65 4.21 -20.76
C ALA A 219 20.89 3.74 -19.32
N ASP A 220 22.15 3.83 -18.89
CA ASP A 220 22.60 3.50 -17.53
C ASP A 220 21.86 4.30 -16.44
N TYR A 221 21.97 3.86 -15.18
CA TYR A 221 21.29 4.49 -14.04
C TYR A 221 21.56 5.99 -13.91
N ASP A 222 22.80 6.45 -14.15
CA ASP A 222 23.13 7.88 -14.02
C ASP A 222 22.41 8.72 -15.08
N VAL A 223 22.40 8.25 -16.33
CA VAL A 223 21.70 8.90 -17.44
C VAL A 223 20.20 8.90 -17.18
N SER A 224 19.64 7.76 -16.76
CA SER A 224 18.24 7.61 -16.39
C SER A 224 17.85 8.55 -15.23
N LEU A 225 18.63 8.60 -14.15
CA LEU A 225 18.37 9.51 -13.03
C LEU A 225 18.42 10.98 -13.46
N SER A 226 19.42 11.36 -14.26
CA SER A 226 19.55 12.73 -14.77
C SER A 226 18.38 13.11 -15.68
N SER A 227 17.86 12.18 -16.47
CA SER A 227 16.76 12.44 -17.40
C SER A 227 15.42 12.60 -16.68
N VAL A 228 15.12 11.72 -15.75
CA VAL A 228 13.91 11.77 -14.91
C VAL A 228 13.89 13.01 -14.04
N SER A 229 15.02 13.31 -13.39
CA SER A 229 15.16 14.51 -12.55
C SER A 229 14.97 15.80 -13.35
N CYS A 230 15.44 15.83 -14.61
CA CYS A 230 15.23 16.95 -15.52
C CYS A 230 13.75 17.08 -15.95
N LEU A 231 13.09 15.97 -16.31
CA LEU A 231 11.64 15.95 -16.61
C LEU A 231 10.82 16.46 -15.43
N HIS A 232 11.17 16.00 -14.22
CA HIS A 232 10.51 16.41 -12.99
C HIS A 232 10.62 17.90 -12.71
N GLY A 233 11.83 18.46 -12.83
CA GLY A 233 12.04 19.91 -12.72
C GLY A 233 11.26 20.71 -13.78
N LEU A 234 11.16 20.19 -15.00
CA LEU A 234 10.41 20.80 -16.10
C LEU A 234 8.90 20.88 -15.81
N VAL A 235 8.31 19.78 -15.34
CA VAL A 235 6.89 19.73 -14.95
C VAL A 235 6.60 20.71 -13.82
N ARG A 236 7.46 20.76 -12.80
CA ARG A 236 7.31 21.65 -11.64
C ARG A 236 7.40 23.12 -11.99
N ILE A 237 8.35 23.53 -12.84
CA ILE A 237 8.44 24.92 -13.31
C ILE A 237 7.22 25.28 -14.12
N SER A 238 6.82 24.45 -15.09
CA SER A 238 5.66 24.74 -15.92
C SER A 238 4.40 24.93 -15.08
N SER A 239 4.18 24.06 -14.08
CA SER A 239 3.06 24.20 -13.13
C SER A 239 3.15 25.48 -12.30
N SER A 240 4.34 25.81 -11.80
CA SER A 240 4.51 26.97 -10.92
C SER A 240 4.40 28.29 -11.66
N VAL A 241 4.89 28.36 -12.91
CA VAL A 241 4.72 29.52 -13.79
C VAL A 241 3.24 29.73 -14.12
N ASP A 242 2.54 28.68 -14.54
CA ASP A 242 1.10 28.76 -14.83
C ASP A 242 0.32 29.23 -13.61
N ARG A 243 0.62 28.69 -12.43
CA ARG A 243 0.01 29.09 -11.15
C ARG A 243 0.25 30.56 -10.82
N CYS A 244 1.49 31.03 -10.93
CA CYS A 244 1.84 32.43 -10.66
C CYS A 244 1.10 33.39 -11.62
N ILE A 245 1.08 33.06 -12.91
CA ILE A 245 0.44 33.90 -13.94
C ILE A 245 -1.08 33.91 -13.78
N GLN A 246 -1.70 32.76 -13.52
CA GLN A 246 -3.15 32.66 -13.29
C GLN A 246 -3.59 33.44 -12.04
N ARG A 247 -2.88 33.29 -10.91
CA ARG A 247 -3.19 34.03 -9.68
C ARG A 247 -2.98 35.54 -9.84
N ALA A 248 -2.00 35.98 -10.63
CA ALA A 248 -1.83 37.40 -10.96
C ALA A 248 -2.96 37.91 -11.88
N ARG A 249 -3.37 37.13 -12.89
CA ARG A 249 -4.41 37.52 -13.84
C ARG A 249 -5.78 37.69 -13.19
N ASN A 250 -6.13 36.83 -12.22
CA ASN A 250 -7.38 36.93 -11.47
C ASN A 250 -7.48 38.23 -10.64
N ALA A 251 -6.34 38.88 -10.30
CA ALA A 251 -6.29 40.17 -9.61
C ALA A 251 -6.70 41.35 -10.50
N TYR A 252 -6.46 41.25 -11.81
CA TYR A 252 -6.55 42.36 -12.78
C TYR A 252 -7.73 42.23 -13.76
N CYS A 253 -8.65 41.28 -13.55
CA CYS A 253 -9.82 41.11 -14.42
C CYS A 253 -10.90 42.18 -14.17
N SER A 254 -10.62 43.39 -14.65
CA SER A 254 -11.61 44.37 -15.11
C SER A 254 -10.96 45.33 -16.12
N GLU A 255 -10.52 44.82 -17.27
CA GLU A 255 -10.39 45.55 -18.54
C GLU A 255 -9.79 44.63 -19.61
N GLN A 256 -10.63 44.12 -20.52
CA GLN A 256 -10.14 43.50 -21.75
C GLN A 256 -9.59 44.62 -22.64
N GLN A 257 -8.27 44.72 -22.77
CA GLN A 257 -7.67 45.49 -23.86
C GLN A 257 -7.83 44.70 -25.17
N GLU A 258 -8.89 45.02 -25.91
CA GLU A 258 -9.03 44.70 -27.33
C GLU A 258 -7.95 45.47 -28.11
N GLY A 259 -7.06 44.76 -28.85
CA GLY A 259 -6.25 45.43 -29.88
C GLY A 259 -4.84 44.90 -30.16
N TYR A 260 -4.30 43.89 -29.47
CA TYR A 260 -2.97 43.33 -29.79
C TYR A 260 -3.05 41.83 -30.04
N SER A 261 -2.57 41.35 -31.19
CA SER A 261 -2.36 39.91 -31.41
C SER A 261 -1.07 39.48 -30.68
N PRO A 262 -1.14 38.75 -29.56
CA PRO A 262 0.06 38.32 -28.84
C PRO A 262 0.89 37.37 -29.72
N LYS A 263 2.22 37.46 -29.63
CA LYS A 263 3.10 36.45 -30.27
C LYS A 263 2.73 35.07 -29.72
N VAL A 264 2.89 34.01 -30.51
CA VAL A 264 2.43 32.65 -30.14
C VAL A 264 2.99 32.20 -28.78
N ALA A 265 4.25 32.52 -28.46
CA ALA A 265 4.84 32.22 -27.15
C ALA A 265 4.18 32.97 -25.99
N ASP A 266 3.76 34.23 -26.21
CA ASP A 266 3.05 35.03 -25.22
C ASP A 266 1.61 34.52 -25.03
N LYS A 267 0.99 34.01 -26.11
CA LYS A 267 -0.31 33.32 -26.05
C LYS A 267 -0.24 32.02 -25.24
N ILE A 268 0.76 31.17 -25.50
CA ILE A 268 0.98 29.93 -24.74
C ILE A 268 1.16 30.24 -23.26
N LEU A 269 2.02 31.23 -22.94
CA LEU A 269 2.28 31.64 -21.56
C LEU A 269 1.02 32.20 -20.87
N GLY A 270 0.20 32.97 -21.58
CA GLY A 270 -1.01 33.57 -21.03
C GLY A 270 -2.17 32.60 -20.84
N GLU A 271 -2.24 31.53 -21.64
CA GLU A 271 -3.25 30.47 -21.52
C GLU A 271 -2.83 29.29 -20.64
N GLY A 272 -1.51 29.11 -20.42
CA GLY A 272 -0.91 28.07 -19.58
C GLY A 272 -0.06 27.09 -20.38
N ILE A 273 1.21 26.95 -19.99
CA ILE A 273 2.19 26.05 -20.59
C ILE A 273 1.70 24.60 -20.52
N ILE A 274 1.14 24.17 -19.38
CA ILE A 274 0.64 22.80 -19.18
C ILE A 274 -0.51 22.48 -20.14
N LYS A 275 -1.43 23.43 -20.33
CA LYS A 275 -2.59 23.25 -21.20
C LYS A 275 -2.15 22.95 -22.64
N TRP A 276 -1.16 23.69 -23.13
CA TRP A 276 -0.62 23.52 -24.49
C TRP A 276 0.29 22.28 -24.61
N ALA A 277 1.00 21.89 -23.55
CA ALA A 277 1.85 20.70 -23.50
C ALA A 277 1.10 19.41 -23.10
N GLN A 278 -0.24 19.44 -23.00
CA GLN A 278 -1.02 18.36 -22.40
C GLN A 278 -0.79 16.99 -23.05
N ASN A 279 -0.72 16.92 -24.39
CA ASN A 279 -0.53 15.66 -25.11
C ASN A 279 0.85 15.05 -24.82
N ASP A 280 1.88 15.90 -24.77
CA ASP A 280 3.26 15.53 -24.48
C ASP A 280 3.37 14.99 -23.04
N LEU A 281 2.85 15.74 -22.07
CA LEU A 281 2.87 15.36 -20.65
C LEU A 281 2.04 14.10 -20.34
N LYS A 282 0.90 13.89 -21.03
CA LYS A 282 0.15 12.61 -20.94
C LYS A 282 0.93 11.44 -21.54
N GLY A 283 1.69 11.68 -22.61
CA GLY A 283 2.64 10.72 -23.17
C GLY A 283 3.71 10.32 -22.16
N VAL A 284 4.34 11.31 -21.52
CA VAL A 284 5.31 11.10 -20.42
C VAL A 284 4.67 10.28 -19.30
N LEU A 285 3.48 10.67 -18.83
CA LEU A 285 2.78 9.95 -17.76
C LEU A 285 2.61 8.46 -18.07
N LYS A 286 2.12 8.13 -19.27
CA LYS A 286 1.90 6.74 -19.70
C LYS A 286 3.21 5.93 -19.76
N VAL A 287 4.29 6.54 -20.26
CA VAL A 287 5.62 5.91 -20.35
C VAL A 287 6.13 5.56 -18.94
N PHE A 288 6.04 6.50 -18.00
CA PHE A 288 6.54 6.30 -16.63
C PHE A 288 5.70 5.33 -15.80
N MET A 289 4.37 5.31 -16.00
CA MET A 289 3.52 4.26 -15.41
C MET A 289 3.92 2.85 -15.89
N THR A 290 4.30 2.73 -17.16
CA THR A 290 4.77 1.46 -17.73
C THR A 290 6.11 1.04 -17.12
N PHE A 291 7.03 1.98 -16.88
CA PHE A 291 8.31 1.69 -16.21
C PHE A 291 8.11 1.18 -14.78
N LEU A 292 7.32 1.89 -13.97
CA LEU A 292 6.99 1.43 -12.61
C LEU A 292 6.29 0.06 -12.61
N GLN A 293 5.51 -0.24 -13.64
CA GLN A 293 4.91 -1.57 -13.80
C GLN A 293 5.96 -2.65 -14.05
N SER A 294 6.90 -2.42 -14.97
CA SER A 294 7.92 -3.41 -15.29
C SER A 294 8.94 -3.65 -14.17
N GLU A 295 9.23 -2.64 -13.35
CA GLU A 295 10.30 -2.68 -12.34
C GLU A 295 9.79 -3.08 -10.94
N CYS A 296 8.50 -3.42 -10.81
CA CYS A 296 7.82 -3.68 -9.54
C CYS A 296 8.41 -4.88 -8.75
N HIS A 297 8.85 -5.94 -9.43
CA HIS A 297 9.46 -7.12 -8.81
C HIS A 297 10.79 -6.82 -8.10
N ILE A 298 11.53 -5.81 -8.57
CA ILE A 298 12.82 -5.40 -8.01
C ILE A 298 12.61 -4.71 -6.64
N MET A 299 11.47 -4.06 -6.46
CA MET A 299 11.10 -3.30 -5.25
C MET A 299 10.73 -4.21 -4.07
N GLN A 300 10.35 -5.47 -4.34
CA GLN A 300 10.03 -6.46 -3.31
C GLN A 300 11.28 -6.93 -2.53
N SER A 301 12.48 -6.52 -2.95
CA SER A 301 13.77 -6.83 -2.29
C SER A 301 14.16 -5.87 -1.15
N ILE A 302 13.31 -4.87 -0.85
CA ILE A 302 13.53 -3.95 0.26
C ILE A 302 13.14 -4.66 1.56
N GLU A 303 14.14 -5.02 2.37
CA GLU A 303 13.90 -5.51 3.72
C GLU A 303 13.31 -4.41 4.59
N MET A 304 12.09 -4.64 5.07
CA MET A 304 11.36 -3.70 5.93
C MET A 304 11.09 -4.35 7.28
N PHE A 305 11.05 -3.53 8.32
CA PHE A 305 10.51 -4.00 9.58
C PHE A 305 9.00 -4.26 9.41
N GLY A 306 8.45 -5.32 10.02
CA GLY A 306 7.03 -5.67 9.89
C GLY A 306 6.06 -4.55 10.30
N ARG A 307 6.53 -3.55 11.06
CA ARG A 307 5.78 -2.37 11.51
C ARG A 307 6.03 -1.10 10.69
N GLY A 308 6.75 -1.20 9.57
CA GLY A 308 7.20 -0.07 8.76
C GLY A 308 8.51 0.53 9.28
N GLY A 309 9.17 1.28 8.42
CA GLY A 309 10.51 1.79 8.69
C GLY A 309 11.64 0.81 8.34
N PRO A 310 12.88 1.31 8.25
CA PRO A 310 14.04 0.47 7.97
C PRO A 310 14.29 -0.52 9.14
N ALA A 311 14.69 -1.74 8.82
CA ALA A 311 14.93 -2.77 9.84
C ALA A 311 16.00 -2.34 10.88
N PRO A 312 15.79 -2.62 12.19
CA PRO A 312 16.74 -2.26 13.24
C PRO A 312 18.13 -2.85 13.00
N GLY A 313 19.18 -2.03 13.07
CA GLY A 313 20.56 -2.46 12.85
C GLY A 313 21.04 -2.41 11.41
N ILE A 314 20.16 -2.14 10.43
CA ILE A 314 20.52 -1.86 9.02
C ILE A 314 20.68 -0.35 8.82
N GLY A 315 21.40 0.28 9.74
CA GLY A 315 22.00 1.57 9.46
C GLY A 315 22.95 1.36 8.29
N VAL A 316 22.63 1.97 7.15
CA VAL A 316 23.29 1.81 5.84
C VAL A 316 22.85 0.53 5.11
N GLY A 317 22.27 0.69 3.91
CA GLY A 317 21.65 -0.36 3.08
C GLY A 317 22.59 -1.41 2.49
N TRP A 318 23.38 -2.10 3.32
CA TRP A 318 24.35 -3.11 2.91
C TRP A 318 23.83 -4.56 3.06
N GLY A 319 22.61 -4.74 3.59
CA GLY A 319 22.10 -6.05 4.01
C GLY A 319 21.45 -6.92 2.92
N SER A 320 20.84 -6.34 1.89
CA SER A 320 20.16 -7.13 0.85
C SER A 320 21.02 -7.27 -0.42
N SER A 321 20.95 -8.43 -1.07
CA SER A 321 21.59 -8.70 -2.36
C SER A 321 21.02 -7.77 -3.43
N GLY A 322 21.62 -6.59 -3.59
CA GLY A 322 21.12 -5.52 -4.47
C GLY A 322 21.33 -4.09 -3.96
N GLY A 323 21.80 -3.88 -2.72
CA GLY A 323 22.10 -2.55 -2.17
C GLY A 323 20.94 -1.88 -1.41
N GLY A 324 19.89 -2.65 -1.09
CA GLY A 324 18.77 -2.20 -0.28
C GLY A 324 18.09 -0.93 -0.79
N TYR A 325 17.59 -0.14 0.18
CA TYR A 325 16.87 1.11 -0.07
C TYR A 325 17.70 2.18 -0.82
N TRP A 326 19.03 2.10 -0.73
CA TRP A 326 19.95 3.07 -1.34
C TRP A 326 20.51 2.62 -2.69
N SER A 327 20.00 1.52 -3.23
CA SER A 327 20.37 1.04 -4.56
C SER A 327 19.96 2.05 -5.64
N ALA A 328 20.73 2.09 -6.73
CA ALA A 328 20.44 2.97 -7.86
C ALA A 328 19.04 2.73 -8.45
N HIS A 329 18.56 1.49 -8.38
CA HIS A 329 17.21 1.10 -8.82
C HIS A 329 16.11 1.73 -7.98
N VAL A 330 16.21 1.63 -6.65
CA VAL A 330 15.20 2.20 -5.74
C VAL A 330 15.21 3.73 -5.84
N LEU A 331 16.39 4.36 -5.91
CA LEU A 331 16.52 5.80 -6.12
C LEU A 331 15.86 6.25 -7.44
N LEU A 332 16.07 5.50 -8.52
CA LEU A 332 15.45 5.79 -9.83
C LEU A 332 13.93 5.71 -9.73
N ALA A 333 13.41 4.65 -9.10
CA ALA A 333 11.98 4.49 -8.91
C ALA A 333 11.36 5.54 -7.99
N GLN A 334 12.08 6.04 -6.98
CA GLN A 334 11.63 7.15 -6.15
C GLN A 334 11.50 8.45 -6.96
N GLU A 335 12.45 8.72 -7.86
CA GLU A 335 12.38 9.89 -8.74
C GLU A 335 11.24 9.74 -9.77
N ASP A 336 11.07 8.56 -10.37
CA ASP A 336 9.93 8.24 -11.25
C ASP A 336 8.60 8.48 -10.50
N SER A 337 8.54 8.04 -9.24
CA SER A 337 7.35 8.19 -8.38
C SER A 337 6.97 9.64 -8.12
N LYS A 338 7.96 10.51 -7.86
CA LYS A 338 7.73 11.95 -7.65
C LYS A 338 7.22 12.63 -8.93
N LEU A 339 7.77 12.26 -10.09
CA LEU A 339 7.30 12.76 -11.39
C LEU A 339 5.87 12.33 -11.67
N ILE A 340 5.54 11.06 -11.45
CA ILE A 340 4.17 10.53 -11.67
C ILE A 340 3.16 11.26 -10.79
N LEU A 341 3.45 11.47 -9.50
CA LEU A 341 2.52 12.17 -8.60
C LEU A 341 2.26 13.61 -9.02
N ASP A 342 3.30 14.35 -9.44
CA ASP A 342 3.13 15.73 -9.90
C ASP A 342 2.32 15.77 -11.23
N LEU A 343 2.50 14.78 -12.13
CA LEU A 343 1.72 14.66 -13.37
C LEU A 343 0.25 14.24 -13.12
N VAL A 344 0.00 13.30 -12.22
CA VAL A 344 -1.36 12.87 -11.83
C VAL A 344 -2.12 14.02 -11.16
N LYS A 345 -1.44 14.85 -10.35
CA LYS A 345 -2.04 16.07 -9.78
C LYS A 345 -2.49 17.05 -10.87
N ILE A 346 -1.73 17.16 -11.97
CA ILE A 346 -2.04 18.06 -13.10
C ILE A 346 -3.22 17.54 -13.93
N PHE A 347 -3.33 16.22 -14.09
CA PHE A 347 -4.40 15.58 -14.86
C PHE A 347 -5.30 14.74 -13.94
N PRO A 348 -6.19 15.38 -13.16
CA PRO A 348 -7.10 14.63 -12.29
C PRO A 348 -8.04 13.74 -13.10
N VAL A 349 -8.49 12.65 -12.48
CA VAL A 349 -9.39 11.66 -13.09
C VAL A 349 -10.74 12.31 -13.43
N GLU A 350 -11.01 12.50 -14.73
CA GLU A 350 -12.35 12.87 -15.22
C GLU A 350 -13.24 11.62 -15.30
N LEU A 351 -14.13 11.45 -14.32
CA LEU A 351 -14.96 10.25 -14.18
C LEU A 351 -16.01 10.10 -15.30
N ASP A 352 -16.59 11.21 -15.74
CA ASP A 352 -17.74 11.26 -16.67
C ASP A 352 -17.43 10.72 -18.08
N LYS A 353 -16.15 10.78 -18.52
CA LYS A 353 -15.72 10.23 -19.81
C LYS A 353 -15.29 8.77 -19.72
N ASN A 354 -14.80 8.34 -18.55
CA ASN A 354 -14.24 7.01 -18.34
C ASN A 354 -15.31 5.95 -18.04
N LEU A 355 -16.42 6.32 -17.38
CA LEU A 355 -17.53 5.40 -17.11
C LEU A 355 -18.32 5.02 -18.38
N VAL A 356 -18.44 5.93 -19.35
CA VAL A 356 -19.14 5.70 -20.63
C VAL A 356 -18.47 4.63 -21.49
N VAL A 357 -17.16 4.38 -21.29
CA VAL A 357 -16.42 3.33 -22.03
C VAL A 357 -16.61 1.95 -21.41
N VAL A 358 -16.96 1.86 -20.13
CA VAL A 358 -17.10 0.57 -19.42
C VAL A 358 -18.52 -0.01 -19.55
N ASP A 359 -19.50 0.81 -19.95
CA ASP A 359 -20.86 0.35 -20.22
C ASP A 359 -21.04 0.04 -21.71
N ILE A 360 -21.24 -1.25 -22.05
CA ILE A 360 -22.38 -1.78 -22.83
C ILE A 360 -22.10 -3.27 -23.19
N LYS A 361 -22.67 -4.16 -22.38
CA LYS A 361 -23.36 -5.42 -22.76
C LYS A 361 -22.59 -6.65 -23.26
N HIS A 362 -21.27 -6.66 -23.46
CA HIS A 362 -20.56 -7.91 -23.85
C HIS A 362 -19.18 -8.10 -23.19
N PRO A 363 -19.09 -8.74 -21.99
CA PRO A 363 -17.81 -9.03 -21.33
C PRO A 363 -16.94 -10.08 -22.07
N GLU A 364 -17.41 -10.66 -23.16
CA GLU A 364 -16.72 -11.74 -23.88
C GLU A 364 -15.95 -11.28 -25.13
N LYS A 365 -16.18 -10.07 -25.65
CA LYS A 365 -15.55 -9.63 -26.91
C LYS A 365 -14.47 -8.54 -26.79
N ASP A 366 -14.43 -7.79 -25.69
CA ASP A 366 -13.40 -6.75 -25.43
C ASP A 366 -12.41 -7.16 -24.33
N ARG A 367 -12.03 -8.45 -24.25
CA ARG A 367 -10.91 -8.90 -23.41
C ARG A 367 -9.54 -8.43 -23.92
N SER A 368 -9.45 -7.72 -25.06
CA SER A 368 -8.20 -7.11 -25.53
C SER A 368 -8.16 -5.60 -25.23
N GLY A 369 -7.57 -5.25 -24.09
CA GLY A 369 -6.37 -4.41 -24.13
C GLY A 369 -6.51 -2.88 -24.10
N ASN A 370 -7.59 -2.28 -23.60
CA ASN A 370 -7.57 -0.86 -23.23
C ASN A 370 -8.02 -0.66 -21.79
N MET A 371 -7.05 -0.82 -20.88
CA MET A 371 -7.14 -0.39 -19.49
C MET A 371 -7.55 1.08 -19.42
N THR A 372 -8.51 1.44 -18.57
CA THR A 372 -8.85 2.85 -18.35
C THR A 372 -7.64 3.57 -17.75
N LEU A 373 -7.36 4.79 -18.21
CA LEU A 373 -6.24 5.60 -17.69
C LEU A 373 -6.34 5.79 -16.16
N ALA A 374 -7.57 5.95 -15.64
CA ALA A 374 -7.85 6.06 -14.21
C ALA A 374 -7.38 4.83 -13.41
N LEU A 375 -7.55 3.63 -13.96
CA LEU A 375 -7.08 2.41 -13.32
C LEU A 375 -5.55 2.35 -13.31
N GLN A 376 -4.89 2.76 -14.42
CA GLN A 376 -3.42 2.82 -14.49
C GLN A 376 -2.87 3.80 -13.45
N GLU A 377 -3.54 4.93 -13.26
CA GLU A 377 -3.19 5.94 -12.27
C GLU A 377 -3.31 5.40 -10.84
N ILE A 378 -4.42 4.77 -10.47
CA ILE A 378 -4.61 4.18 -9.13
C ILE A 378 -3.53 3.13 -8.84
N CYS A 379 -3.29 2.23 -9.80
CA CYS A 379 -2.27 1.18 -9.65
C CYS A 379 -0.86 1.77 -9.51
N SER A 380 -0.55 2.79 -10.31
CA SER A 380 0.74 3.46 -10.28
C SER A 380 0.94 4.20 -8.96
N VAL A 381 -0.06 4.91 -8.45
CA VAL A 381 0.04 5.61 -7.17
C VAL A 381 0.15 4.64 -5.98
N LEU A 382 -0.52 3.49 -6.03
CA LEU A 382 -0.30 2.42 -5.05
C LEU A 382 1.14 1.88 -5.10
N ARG A 383 1.71 1.70 -6.30
CA ARG A 383 3.13 1.32 -6.46
C ARG A 383 4.07 2.39 -5.95
N VAL A 384 3.77 3.67 -6.20
CA VAL A 384 4.52 4.79 -5.63
C VAL A 384 4.62 4.65 -4.12
N CYS A 385 3.50 4.38 -3.43
CA CYS A 385 3.48 4.22 -1.96
C CYS A 385 4.44 3.14 -1.45
N SER A 386 4.67 2.07 -2.22
CA SER A 386 5.58 0.99 -1.86
C SER A 386 7.07 1.35 -1.95
N VAL A 387 7.42 2.43 -2.66
CA VAL A 387 8.81 2.85 -2.94
C VAL A 387 9.22 4.05 -2.09
N LEU A 388 8.30 4.66 -1.34
CA LEU A 388 8.57 5.88 -0.59
C LEU A 388 9.47 5.65 0.62
N GLY A 389 10.33 6.63 0.88
CA GLY A 389 11.37 6.52 1.89
C GLY A 389 11.18 7.40 3.10
N PRO A 390 12.07 7.24 4.10
CA PRO A 390 12.35 8.17 5.18
C PRO A 390 11.95 9.64 4.98
N GLY A 391 12.46 10.26 3.90
CA GLY A 391 12.29 11.68 3.59
C GLY A 391 11.08 12.03 2.74
N ASP A 392 10.31 11.04 2.26
CA ASP A 392 9.24 11.21 1.29
C ASP A 392 7.85 11.42 1.93
N ARG A 393 7.80 11.95 3.16
CA ARG A 393 6.55 12.20 3.89
C ARG A 393 5.57 13.09 3.12
N ALA A 394 6.07 14.18 2.53
CA ALA A 394 5.25 15.07 1.71
C ALA A 394 4.75 14.37 0.43
N THR A 395 5.57 13.52 -0.18
CA THR A 395 5.22 12.70 -1.34
C THR A 395 4.11 11.70 -0.99
N PHE A 396 4.19 11.05 0.17
CA PHE A 396 3.13 10.16 0.65
C PHE A 396 1.83 10.91 0.93
N ALA A 397 1.90 12.11 1.52
CA ALA A 397 0.73 12.95 1.74
C ALA A 397 0.02 13.32 0.43
N LYS A 398 0.78 13.58 -0.65
CA LYS A 398 0.24 13.81 -2.00
C LYS A 398 -0.42 12.55 -2.57
N ALA A 399 0.21 11.38 -2.40
CA ALA A 399 -0.34 10.09 -2.83
C ALA A 399 -1.66 9.75 -2.13
N LEU A 400 -1.72 9.92 -0.81
CA LEU A 400 -2.95 9.74 -0.02
C LEU A 400 -4.06 10.69 -0.46
N HIS A 401 -3.72 11.96 -0.69
CA HIS A 401 -4.69 12.94 -1.17
C HIS A 401 -5.31 12.49 -2.50
N PHE A 402 -4.51 11.99 -3.45
CA PHE A 402 -5.02 11.44 -4.69
C PHE A 402 -5.91 10.22 -4.44
N LEU A 403 -5.38 9.15 -3.82
CA LEU A 403 -6.09 7.86 -3.68
C LEU A 403 -7.44 7.96 -2.96
N LEU A 404 -7.58 8.93 -2.06
CA LEU A 404 -8.78 9.12 -1.23
C LEU A 404 -9.71 10.21 -1.75
N GLN A 405 -9.45 10.80 -2.91
CA GLN A 405 -10.35 11.78 -3.53
C GLN A 405 -11.74 11.17 -3.81
N VAL A 406 -12.81 11.94 -3.58
CA VAL A 406 -14.20 11.51 -3.79
C VAL A 406 -14.46 10.89 -5.17
N PRO A 407 -13.96 11.46 -6.30
CA PRO A 407 -14.06 10.80 -7.62
C PRO A 407 -13.47 9.39 -7.66
N ILE A 408 -12.33 9.14 -7.00
CA ILE A 408 -11.70 7.82 -6.95
C ILE A 408 -12.55 6.87 -6.10
N LEU A 409 -13.07 7.32 -4.96
CA LEU A 409 -13.95 6.50 -4.12
C LEU A 409 -15.22 6.09 -4.89
N LYS A 410 -15.80 6.99 -5.68
CA LYS A 410 -16.92 6.66 -6.59
C LYS A 410 -16.52 5.65 -7.66
N TYR A 411 -15.30 5.78 -8.21
CA TYR A 411 -14.76 4.84 -9.18
C TYR A 411 -14.60 3.43 -8.58
N LEU A 412 -14.09 3.34 -7.35
CA LEU A 412 -14.01 2.08 -6.62
C LEU A 412 -15.40 1.49 -6.37
N ASN A 413 -16.38 2.31 -5.97
CA ASN A 413 -17.76 1.84 -5.76
C ASN A 413 -18.37 1.24 -7.04
N PHE A 414 -18.04 1.78 -8.22
CA PHE A 414 -18.47 1.20 -9.48
C PHE A 414 -17.96 -0.24 -9.66
N PHE A 415 -16.68 -0.51 -9.34
CA PHE A 415 -16.15 -1.87 -9.38
C PHE A 415 -16.74 -2.78 -8.31
N ILE A 416 -17.03 -2.26 -7.10
CA ILE A 416 -17.71 -3.03 -6.05
C ILE A 416 -19.07 -3.54 -6.56
N ASN A 417 -19.84 -2.68 -7.22
CA ASN A 417 -21.14 -3.08 -7.77
C ASN A 417 -21.00 -4.18 -8.83
N ASN A 418 -20.04 -4.05 -9.74
CA ASN A 418 -19.76 -5.08 -10.76
C ASN A 418 -19.31 -6.40 -10.14
N LEU A 419 -18.47 -6.35 -9.11
CA LEU A 419 -18.04 -7.55 -8.38
C LEU A 419 -19.24 -8.24 -7.71
N CYS A 420 -20.14 -7.46 -7.08
CA CYS A 420 -21.34 -8.01 -6.46
C CYS A 420 -22.23 -8.73 -7.47
N GLU A 421 -22.39 -8.19 -8.68
CA GLU A 421 -23.11 -8.86 -9.78
C GLU A 421 -22.47 -10.20 -10.16
N VAL A 422 -21.13 -10.25 -10.26
CA VAL A 422 -20.40 -11.48 -10.59
C VAL A 422 -20.49 -12.53 -9.48
N ILE A 423 -20.44 -12.11 -8.21
CA ILE A 423 -20.51 -13.01 -7.06
C ILE A 423 -21.96 -13.45 -6.78
N GLY A 424 -22.97 -12.73 -7.29
CA GLY A 424 -24.39 -13.01 -7.08
C GLY A 424 -24.97 -12.38 -5.81
N ILE A 425 -24.27 -11.39 -5.23
CA ILE A 425 -24.73 -10.61 -4.07
C ILE A 425 -25.58 -9.43 -4.57
N LYS A 426 -26.67 -9.13 -3.87
CA LYS A 426 -27.56 -8.01 -4.24
C LYS A 426 -26.84 -6.66 -4.08
N SER A 427 -26.45 -6.06 -5.20
CA SER A 427 -25.84 -4.72 -5.28
C SER A 427 -26.74 -3.60 -4.74
N SER A 428 -28.05 -3.82 -4.65
CA SER A 428 -29.03 -2.84 -4.13
C SER A 428 -28.75 -2.37 -2.71
N ASN A 429 -27.99 -3.14 -1.92
CA ASN A 429 -27.73 -2.85 -0.51
C ASN A 429 -26.47 -1.97 -0.29
N LEU A 430 -25.71 -1.65 -1.34
CA LEU A 430 -24.44 -0.92 -1.27
C LEU A 430 -24.51 0.44 -1.99
N GLN A 431 -25.60 1.20 -1.76
CA GLN A 431 -25.72 2.57 -2.26
C GLN A 431 -25.12 3.58 -1.28
N TYR A 432 -24.13 4.34 -1.74
CA TYR A 432 -23.47 5.40 -0.98
C TYR A 432 -23.89 6.78 -1.47
N LYS A 433 -24.20 7.68 -0.53
CA LYS A 433 -24.48 9.09 -0.78
C LYS A 433 -23.18 9.90 -0.88
N GLU A 434 -23.25 11.10 -1.46
CA GLU A 434 -22.11 12.01 -1.57
C GLU A 434 -21.44 12.31 -0.21
N GLU A 435 -22.27 12.54 0.82
CA GLU A 435 -21.85 12.81 2.18
C GLU A 435 -20.99 11.67 2.77
N GLU A 436 -21.28 10.42 2.42
CA GLU A 436 -20.54 9.25 2.90
C GLU A 436 -19.14 9.17 2.25
N TYR A 437 -19.01 9.53 0.97
CA TYR A 437 -17.70 9.60 0.32
C TYR A 437 -16.83 10.72 0.89
N VAL A 438 -17.41 11.87 1.22
CA VAL A 438 -16.70 12.97 1.89
C VAL A 438 -16.24 12.54 3.28
N LEU A 439 -17.11 11.85 4.05
CA LEU A 439 -16.74 11.30 5.34
C LEU A 439 -15.57 10.31 5.23
N PHE A 440 -15.63 9.36 4.27
CA PHE A 440 -14.53 8.41 4.06
C PHE A 440 -13.23 9.10 3.66
N HIS A 441 -13.29 10.12 2.81
CA HIS A 441 -12.12 10.94 2.46
C HIS A 441 -11.47 11.54 3.72
N GLU A 442 -12.25 12.25 4.53
CA GLU A 442 -11.74 12.96 5.72
C GLU A 442 -11.16 11.99 6.76
N VAL A 443 -11.91 10.95 7.08
CA VAL A 443 -11.59 10.01 8.15
C VAL A 443 -10.39 9.12 7.78
N LEU A 444 -10.33 8.60 6.55
CA LEU A 444 -9.19 7.80 6.08
C LEU A 444 -7.92 8.65 5.94
N ASN A 445 -8.03 9.86 5.40
CA ASN A 445 -6.88 10.74 5.21
C ASN A 445 -6.29 11.14 6.59
N SER A 446 -7.15 11.49 7.55
CA SER A 446 -6.75 11.74 8.94
C SER A 446 -6.07 10.52 9.58
N HIS A 447 -6.65 9.32 9.42
CA HIS A 447 -6.08 8.09 9.96
C HIS A 447 -4.70 7.77 9.36
N PHE A 448 -4.55 7.76 8.04
CA PHE A 448 -3.27 7.39 7.43
C PHE A 448 -2.18 8.43 7.66
N ARG A 449 -2.52 9.73 7.70
CA ARG A 449 -1.57 10.78 8.06
C ARG A 449 -1.09 10.60 9.51
N SER A 450 -2.01 10.49 10.46
CA SER A 450 -1.63 10.29 11.86
C SER A 450 -0.88 8.98 12.09
N LYS A 451 -1.25 7.90 11.39
CA LYS A 451 -0.62 6.60 11.55
C LYS A 451 0.70 6.44 10.84
N TRP A 452 0.95 7.09 9.70
CA TRP A 452 2.14 6.80 8.90
C TRP A 452 3.05 8.01 8.66
N LEU A 453 2.56 9.25 8.86
CA LEU A 453 3.38 10.46 8.72
C LEU A 453 3.87 11.03 10.06
N ASP A 454 3.19 10.72 11.16
CA ASP A 454 3.61 11.18 12.48
C ASP A 454 4.89 10.48 12.96
N VAL A 455 5.74 11.26 13.63
CA VAL A 455 6.99 10.76 14.22
C VAL A 455 6.65 9.71 15.28
N LYS A 456 7.34 8.56 15.25
CA LYS A 456 7.18 7.51 16.27
C LYS A 456 7.61 8.06 17.64
N LYS A 457 6.65 8.44 18.49
CA LYS A 457 6.95 8.78 19.89
C LYS A 457 7.41 7.51 20.61
N LYS A 458 8.37 7.67 21.52
CA LYS A 458 8.89 6.58 22.36
C LYS A 458 8.16 6.69 23.69
N SER A 459 7.49 5.63 24.13
CA SER A 459 6.98 5.55 25.52
C SER A 459 8.12 5.82 26.50
N ALA A 460 7.99 6.89 27.25
CA ALA A 460 8.92 7.28 28.30
C ALA A 460 8.76 6.38 29.52
N HIS A 461 9.09 5.08 29.40
CA HIS A 461 9.00 4.14 30.53
C HIS A 461 10.25 3.28 30.74
N LYS A 462 11.41 3.68 30.20
CA LYS A 462 12.68 2.96 30.43
C LYS A 462 13.88 3.81 30.81
N ILE A 463 13.70 5.00 31.37
CA ILE A 463 14.81 5.73 31.98
C ILE A 463 14.45 6.09 33.42
N ASP A 464 15.19 5.45 34.33
CA ASP A 464 15.39 5.73 35.75
C ASP A 464 14.21 5.62 36.73
N LYS A 465 14.01 4.41 37.28
CA LYS A 465 13.89 4.21 38.74
C LYS A 465 14.54 2.90 39.18
N ASN A 466 15.75 3.01 39.74
CA ASN A 466 16.29 2.00 40.65
C ASN A 466 15.49 2.02 41.96
N ASN A 467 15.27 0.82 42.53
CA ASN A 467 14.52 0.48 43.76
C ASN A 467 13.00 0.60 43.57
N ASP A 468 12.17 -0.44 43.71
CA ASP A 468 12.16 -1.52 44.70
C ASP A 468 11.52 -2.79 44.13
N ARG A 469 11.85 -3.93 44.75
CA ARG A 469 11.30 -5.26 44.45
C ARG A 469 9.83 -5.34 44.83
N HIS A 470 8.93 -5.45 43.85
CA HIS A 470 7.72 -6.28 43.93
C HIS A 470 7.35 -6.78 42.53
N GLU A 471 7.41 -8.10 42.37
CA GLU A 471 6.83 -8.84 41.24
C GLU A 471 5.31 -8.64 41.19
N VAL A 472 4.72 -8.90 40.01
CA VAL A 472 3.32 -8.69 39.55
C VAL A 472 3.19 -7.36 38.78
N SER A 473 2.94 -7.29 37.46
CA SER A 473 2.32 -8.22 36.51
C SER A 473 3.07 -8.16 35.16
N ARG A 474 3.32 -9.34 34.57
CA ARG A 474 3.69 -9.44 33.15
C ARG A 474 2.50 -8.95 32.32
N ALA A 475 2.70 -7.91 31.52
CA ALA A 475 1.77 -7.49 30.49
C ALA A 475 1.59 -8.65 29.49
N ASN A 476 0.52 -9.42 29.68
CA ASN A 476 0.18 -10.55 28.83
C ASN A 476 -0.47 -10.06 27.52
N GLY A 477 0.06 -10.52 26.40
CA GLY A 477 -0.74 -10.78 25.19
C GLY A 477 -1.00 -9.64 24.21
N ALA A 478 -0.30 -8.50 24.27
CA ALA A 478 -0.34 -7.53 23.18
C ALA A 478 0.52 -8.06 22.03
N LEU A 479 -0.09 -8.73 21.05
CA LEU A 479 0.63 -9.13 19.86
C LEU A 479 1.12 -7.88 19.13
N GLU A 480 2.37 -7.94 18.68
CA GLU A 480 2.96 -6.98 17.76
C GLU A 480 2.30 -7.12 16.36
N THR A 481 1.01 -6.82 16.25
CA THR A 481 0.29 -6.81 14.96
C THR A 481 0.25 -5.38 14.41
N ILE A 482 -0.56 -5.12 13.38
CA ILE A 482 -0.88 -3.79 12.80
C ILE A 482 -1.27 -2.71 13.87
N ARG A 483 -1.42 -3.15 15.12
CA ARG A 483 -1.65 -2.37 16.33
C ARG A 483 -0.34 -2.10 17.06
N GLU A 484 0.11 -0.85 17.06
CA GLU A 484 0.88 -0.30 18.17
C GLU A 484 -0.11 0.46 19.06
N ASP A 485 0.05 0.35 20.39
CA ASP A 485 -0.76 1.09 21.36
C ASP A 485 -0.77 2.59 21.01
N ARG A 486 -1.93 3.26 21.00
CA ARG A 486 -1.94 4.74 21.06
C ARG A 486 -1.29 5.07 22.40
N GLU A 487 -0.04 5.49 22.40
CA GLU A 487 0.58 6.07 23.57
C GLU A 487 -0.28 7.29 23.97
N THR A 488 -0.85 7.24 25.16
CA THR A 488 -1.69 8.28 25.74
C THR A 488 -0.97 9.63 25.67
N ASP A 489 -1.72 10.67 25.32
CA ASP A 489 -1.27 12.07 25.33
C ASP A 489 -1.04 12.53 26.78
N GLU A 490 -0.08 11.95 27.49
CA GLU A 490 0.38 12.49 28.75
C GLU A 490 1.38 13.61 28.49
N THR A 491 0.83 14.81 28.45
CA THR A 491 1.48 16.11 28.46
C THR A 491 2.42 16.37 27.30
N SER A 492 2.02 17.36 26.50
CA SER A 492 2.84 18.12 25.56
C SER A 492 4.04 18.76 26.30
N GLY A 493 5.05 17.96 26.61
CA GLY A 493 6.40 18.46 26.68
C GLY A 493 6.70 19.04 25.30
N LYS A 494 6.71 20.37 25.20
CA LYS A 494 7.29 21.11 24.08
C LYS A 494 8.74 20.68 23.94
N TYR A 495 8.99 19.54 23.31
CA TYR A 495 10.23 19.36 22.57
C TYR A 495 10.17 20.48 21.54
N SER A 496 11.02 21.50 21.71
CA SER A 496 11.24 22.50 20.67
C SER A 496 11.41 21.78 19.33
N ASP A 497 11.03 22.43 18.23
CA ASP A 497 11.33 22.08 16.82
C ASP A 497 12.81 21.76 16.56
N GLY A 498 13.29 20.69 17.18
CA GLY A 498 14.66 20.23 17.16
C GLY A 498 14.72 19.14 16.12
N ASN A 499 14.88 19.56 14.87
CA ASN A 499 15.26 18.72 13.73
C ASN A 499 16.66 18.11 13.97
N SER A 500 16.81 17.25 14.96
CA SER A 500 17.98 16.40 15.09
C SER A 500 17.87 15.30 14.05
N LEU A 501 18.87 15.18 13.16
CA LEU A 501 19.02 14.06 12.23
C LEU A 501 18.78 12.71 12.94
N LEU A 502 19.26 12.56 14.17
CA LEU A 502 19.07 11.32 14.92
C LEU A 502 17.58 11.02 15.18
N ILE A 503 16.76 12.05 15.45
CA ILE A 503 15.32 11.93 15.69
C ILE A 503 14.57 11.70 14.38
N GLU A 504 15.00 12.38 13.31
CA GLU A 504 14.44 12.22 11.96
C GLU A 504 14.54 10.75 11.50
N TRP A 505 15.69 10.10 11.68
CA TRP A 505 15.94 8.76 11.15
C TRP A 505 15.50 7.61 12.07
N SER A 506 15.61 7.76 13.39
CA SER A 506 15.27 6.66 14.33
C SER A 506 13.78 6.49 14.60
N HIS A 507 12.97 7.48 14.23
CA HIS A 507 11.53 7.53 14.51
C HIS A 507 10.65 7.61 13.25
N GLN A 508 11.19 7.24 12.08
CA GLN A 508 10.45 7.17 10.83
C GLN A 508 9.61 5.90 10.71
N ARG A 509 8.42 6.05 10.09
CA ARG A 509 7.51 4.96 9.75
C ARG A 509 7.58 4.52 8.28
N LEU A 510 8.34 5.26 7.45
CA LEU A 510 8.61 4.93 6.05
C LEU A 510 9.97 4.20 5.92
N PRO A 511 10.12 3.20 5.04
CA PRO A 511 9.14 2.70 4.05
C PRO A 511 7.92 1.99 4.65
N LEU A 512 6.81 1.98 3.91
CA LEU A 512 5.53 1.41 4.36
C LEU A 512 5.54 -0.12 4.27
N PRO A 513 4.92 -0.83 5.23
CA PRO A 513 4.62 -2.25 5.05
C PRO A 513 3.76 -2.47 3.80
N THR A 514 3.92 -3.62 3.14
CA THR A 514 3.10 -4.00 1.97
C THR A 514 1.59 -3.94 2.25
N HIS A 515 1.20 -4.16 3.51
CA HIS A 515 -0.18 -4.19 3.98
C HIS A 515 -0.66 -2.89 4.66
N TRP A 516 0.04 -1.76 4.48
CA TRP A 516 -0.23 -0.50 5.19
C TRP A 516 -1.69 -0.03 5.11
N PHE A 517 -2.37 -0.26 3.99
CA PHE A 517 -3.76 0.17 3.77
C PHE A 517 -4.75 -0.62 4.63
N LEU A 518 -4.38 -1.83 5.10
CA LEU A 518 -5.20 -2.60 6.04
C LEU A 518 -5.27 -1.95 7.43
N SER A 519 -4.45 -0.92 7.70
CA SER A 519 -4.32 -0.31 9.01
C SER A 519 -5.58 0.39 9.53
N ALA A 520 -6.48 0.77 8.62
CA ALA A 520 -7.75 1.44 8.93
C ALA A 520 -8.79 0.49 9.54
N ILE A 521 -8.82 -0.78 9.10
CA ILE A 521 -9.78 -1.81 9.56
C ILE A 521 -9.65 -2.13 11.07
N PRO A 522 -8.45 -2.35 11.64
CA PRO A 522 -8.28 -2.75 13.04
C PRO A 522 -8.37 -1.60 14.07
N SER A 523 -8.77 -0.38 13.66
CA SER A 523 -8.78 0.85 14.48
C SER A 523 -9.70 0.81 15.71
N ILE A 524 -10.61 -0.16 15.79
CA ILE A 524 -11.69 -0.28 16.79
C ILE A 524 -11.20 -0.65 18.20
N GLY A 525 -9.97 -1.13 18.36
CA GLY A 525 -9.47 -1.69 19.63
C GLY A 525 -8.63 -0.76 20.52
N VAL A 526 -8.63 0.55 20.29
CA VAL A 526 -7.64 1.47 20.87
C VAL A 526 -7.93 1.90 22.32
N ALA A 527 -9.16 1.75 22.82
CA ALA A 527 -9.52 2.22 24.16
C ALA A 527 -9.22 1.17 25.25
N LYS A 528 -7.94 0.91 25.54
CA LYS A 528 -7.55 0.56 26.92
C LYS A 528 -7.60 1.84 27.73
N ASP A 529 -8.81 2.23 28.14
CA ASP A 529 -9.10 2.91 29.41
C ASP A 529 -10.58 3.37 29.42
N SER A 530 -11.42 2.58 30.08
CA SER A 530 -12.59 3.06 30.83
C SER A 530 -13.66 3.95 30.15
N SER A 531 -13.83 3.90 28.83
CA SER A 531 -15.06 4.41 28.19
C SER A 531 -15.73 3.34 27.35
N MET A 532 -16.93 2.95 27.79
CA MET A 532 -17.82 1.93 27.21
C MET A 532 -18.40 2.31 25.83
N TYR A 533 -17.76 3.24 25.11
CA TYR A 533 -18.16 3.76 23.81
C TYR A 533 -16.90 3.93 22.96
N LEU A 534 -16.86 3.30 21.78
CA LEU A 534 -15.92 3.67 20.72
C LEU A 534 -16.05 5.17 20.45
N SER A 535 -14.95 5.84 20.15
CA SER A 535 -15.07 7.14 19.49
C SER A 535 -15.74 6.87 18.13
N ASN A 536 -16.83 7.57 17.80
CA ASN A 536 -17.52 7.41 16.51
C ASN A 536 -16.53 7.45 15.33
N ASN A 537 -15.46 8.25 15.49
CA ASN A 537 -14.38 8.39 14.53
C ASN A 537 -13.65 7.06 14.24
N ASP A 538 -13.29 6.25 15.24
CA ASP A 538 -12.55 5.00 15.01
C ASP A 538 -13.41 3.93 14.29
N LEU A 539 -14.73 3.95 14.52
CA LEU A 539 -15.67 3.09 13.80
C LEU A 539 -15.79 3.55 12.34
N ASP A 540 -15.96 4.85 12.09
CA ASP A 540 -16.02 5.41 10.74
C ASP A 540 -14.73 5.14 9.94
N VAL A 541 -13.56 5.15 10.60
CA VAL A 541 -12.28 4.73 9.99
C VAL A 541 -12.36 3.28 9.52
N ALA A 542 -12.86 2.37 10.36
CA ALA A 542 -12.96 0.96 10.00
C ALA A 542 -13.95 0.72 8.86
N LYS A 543 -15.09 1.43 8.85
CA LYS A 543 -16.06 1.40 7.75
C LYS A 543 -15.44 1.85 6.43
N GLY A 544 -14.77 3.01 6.44
CA GLY A 544 -14.03 3.51 5.28
C GLY A 544 -12.91 2.57 4.83
N GLY A 545 -12.22 1.93 5.79
CA GLY A 545 -11.14 0.98 5.52
C GLY A 545 -11.64 -0.30 4.82
N LEU A 546 -12.78 -0.83 5.26
CA LEU A 546 -13.43 -1.97 4.61
C LEU A 546 -13.91 -1.63 3.19
N PHE A 547 -14.50 -0.44 3.03
CA PHE A 547 -14.90 0.07 1.71
C PHE A 547 -13.70 0.17 0.76
N LEU A 548 -12.59 0.78 1.22
CA LEU A 548 -11.37 0.93 0.44
C LEU A 548 -10.79 -0.44 0.06
N LEU A 549 -10.72 -1.39 1.01
CA LEU A 549 -10.22 -2.73 0.76
C LEU A 549 -11.05 -3.45 -0.31
N LEU A 550 -12.38 -3.50 -0.16
CA LEU A 550 -13.25 -4.16 -1.13
C LEU A 550 -13.19 -3.50 -2.50
N GLY A 551 -13.13 -2.17 -2.54
CA GLY A 551 -12.96 -1.41 -3.79
C GLY A 551 -11.70 -1.81 -4.54
N LEU A 552 -10.57 -1.85 -3.84
CA LEU A 552 -9.30 -2.27 -4.42
C LEU A 552 -9.34 -3.73 -4.90
N GLU A 553 -9.84 -4.66 -4.08
CA GLU A 553 -9.97 -6.08 -4.45
C GLU A 553 -10.85 -6.28 -5.68
N ALA A 554 -12.00 -5.59 -5.75
CA ALA A 554 -12.91 -5.65 -6.88
C ALA A 554 -12.25 -5.18 -8.18
N THR A 555 -11.51 -4.07 -8.10
CA THR A 555 -10.77 -3.52 -9.22
C THR A 555 -9.75 -4.50 -9.79
N PHE A 556 -8.94 -5.14 -8.95
CA PHE A 556 -7.90 -6.07 -9.41
C PHE A 556 -8.46 -7.43 -9.82
N PHE A 557 -9.57 -7.88 -9.22
CA PHE A 557 -10.23 -9.12 -9.62
C PHE A 557 -10.80 -9.07 -11.04
N LEU A 558 -11.40 -7.94 -11.42
CA LEU A 558 -12.00 -7.74 -12.74
C LEU A 558 -10.96 -7.53 -13.86
N HIS A 559 -9.70 -7.27 -13.50
CA HIS A 559 -8.60 -7.00 -14.44
C HIS A 559 -7.35 -7.86 -14.11
N PRO A 560 -7.39 -9.18 -14.35
CA PRO A 560 -6.29 -10.09 -14.04
C PRO A 560 -5.03 -9.88 -14.91
N ASP A 561 -5.14 -9.15 -16.03
CA ASP A 561 -4.01 -8.81 -16.91
C ASP A 561 -2.99 -7.85 -16.24
N LEU A 562 -3.34 -7.26 -15.10
CA LEU A 562 -2.37 -6.61 -14.22
C LEU A 562 -1.58 -7.66 -13.46
N GLU A 563 -0.60 -8.26 -14.13
CA GLU A 563 0.43 -9.03 -13.45
C GLU A 563 1.09 -8.15 -12.36
N GLU A 564 1.10 -8.70 -11.14
CA GLU A 564 1.67 -8.10 -9.92
C GLU A 564 1.04 -6.77 -9.46
N SER A 565 -0.23 -6.83 -9.03
CA SER A 565 -0.83 -5.69 -8.31
C SER A 565 -0.27 -5.56 -6.87
N PRO A 566 -0.09 -4.33 -6.34
CA PRO A 566 0.33 -4.11 -4.95
C PRO A 566 -0.62 -4.75 -3.92
N VAL A 567 -1.90 -4.87 -4.26
CA VAL A 567 -2.94 -5.42 -3.38
C VAL A 567 -2.99 -6.95 -3.42
N SER A 568 -2.69 -7.55 -4.58
CA SER A 568 -2.52 -9.00 -4.73
C SER A 568 -1.19 -9.48 -4.13
N ALA A 569 -0.17 -8.62 -4.05
CA ALA A 569 1.09 -8.92 -3.37
C ALA A 569 0.91 -9.08 -1.84
N VAL A 570 -0.14 -8.51 -1.26
CA VAL A 570 -0.48 -8.74 0.16
C VAL A 570 -1.05 -10.14 0.32
N SER A 571 -0.37 -10.96 1.12
CA SER A 571 -0.80 -12.32 1.46
C SER A 571 -2.23 -12.36 1.96
N LEU A 572 -2.94 -13.45 1.67
CA LEU A 572 -4.27 -13.70 2.23
C LEU A 572 -4.26 -13.72 3.77
N VAL A 573 -3.16 -14.18 4.39
CA VAL A 573 -2.95 -14.21 5.85
C VAL A 573 -3.17 -12.83 6.48
N TRP A 574 -2.51 -11.79 5.98
CA TRP A 574 -2.68 -10.41 6.48
C TRP A 574 -4.10 -9.87 6.30
N LYS A 575 -4.76 -10.19 5.19
CA LYS A 575 -6.15 -9.77 4.92
C LYS A 575 -7.13 -10.41 5.91
N LEU A 576 -7.01 -11.72 6.12
CA LEU A 576 -7.82 -12.48 7.08
C LEU A 576 -7.53 -12.06 8.53
N HIS A 577 -6.27 -11.75 8.83
CA HIS A 577 -5.89 -11.21 10.13
C HIS A 577 -6.55 -9.85 10.38
N ALA A 578 -6.48 -8.91 9.43
CA ALA A 578 -7.09 -7.58 9.58
C ALA A 578 -8.61 -7.65 9.86
N LEU A 579 -9.32 -8.55 9.15
CA LEU A 579 -10.73 -8.85 9.41
C LEU A 579 -10.94 -9.37 10.84
N SER A 580 -10.17 -10.39 11.26
CA SER A 580 -10.26 -10.96 12.61
C SER A 580 -10.00 -9.93 13.70
N VAL A 581 -9.06 -9.02 13.47
CA VAL A 581 -8.69 -7.95 14.40
C VAL A 581 -9.80 -6.90 14.53
N ALA A 582 -10.57 -6.62 13.47
CA ALA A 582 -11.76 -5.77 13.56
C ALA A 582 -12.78 -6.35 14.54
N LEU A 583 -13.07 -7.66 14.45
CA LEU A 583 -14.03 -8.35 15.32
C LEU A 583 -13.52 -8.56 16.75
N TYR A 584 -12.19 -8.60 16.94
CA TYR A 584 -11.59 -8.59 18.26
C TYR A 584 -11.90 -7.29 19.02
N GLY A 585 -11.96 -6.15 18.32
CA GLY A 585 -12.22 -4.84 18.94
C GLY A 585 -13.68 -4.62 19.36
N GLY A 586 -14.62 -5.34 18.75
CA GLY A 586 -16.05 -5.22 18.99
C GLY A 586 -16.88 -5.65 17.78
N MET A 587 -18.20 -5.74 17.97
CA MET A 587 -19.17 -6.08 16.92
C MET A 587 -19.69 -4.85 16.15
N ASP A 588 -19.24 -3.65 16.50
CA ASP A 588 -19.84 -2.39 16.02
C ASP A 588 -19.80 -2.25 14.49
N VAL A 589 -18.79 -2.81 13.82
CA VAL A 589 -18.71 -2.88 12.35
C VAL A 589 -19.86 -3.68 11.76
N LEU A 590 -20.25 -4.78 12.41
CA LEU A 590 -21.27 -5.70 11.93
C LEU A 590 -22.69 -5.26 12.29
N LEU A 591 -22.85 -4.25 13.15
CA LEU A 591 -24.14 -3.64 13.48
C LEU A 591 -24.66 -2.75 12.34
N ASP A 592 -23.75 -2.14 11.58
CA ASP A 592 -24.07 -1.34 10.40
C ASP A 592 -24.33 -2.25 9.18
N GLU A 593 -25.51 -2.14 8.57
CA GLU A 593 -25.93 -3.04 7.49
C GLU A 593 -24.99 -2.99 6.27
N LYS A 594 -24.53 -1.79 5.87
CA LYS A 594 -23.65 -1.64 4.71
C LYS A 594 -22.27 -2.22 4.98
N SER A 595 -21.72 -1.93 6.16
CA SER A 595 -20.42 -2.42 6.61
C SER A 595 -20.43 -3.94 6.77
N ARG A 596 -21.53 -4.49 7.28
CA ARG A 596 -21.77 -5.94 7.34
C ARG A 596 -21.78 -6.57 5.95
N ASN A 597 -22.49 -5.97 4.99
CA ASN A 597 -22.53 -6.47 3.60
C ASN A 597 -21.15 -6.44 2.93
N ILE A 598 -20.36 -5.36 3.14
CA ILE A 598 -18.97 -5.31 2.67
C ILE A 598 -18.17 -6.45 3.28
N TYR A 599 -18.30 -6.64 4.60
CA TYR A 599 -17.55 -7.65 5.34
C TYR A 599 -17.88 -9.07 4.84
N GLU A 600 -19.18 -9.38 4.68
CA GLU A 600 -19.64 -10.65 4.09
C GLU A 600 -19.11 -10.84 2.67
N THR A 601 -19.13 -9.80 1.84
CA THR A 601 -18.59 -9.85 0.47
C THR A 601 -17.10 -10.15 0.45
N LEU A 602 -16.33 -9.53 1.35
CA LEU A 602 -14.90 -9.81 1.51
C LEU A 602 -14.65 -11.26 1.95
N GLN A 603 -15.44 -11.78 2.90
CA GLN A 603 -15.32 -13.19 3.32
C GLN A 603 -15.59 -14.16 2.17
N GLU A 604 -16.66 -13.94 1.39
CA GLU A 604 -16.98 -14.80 0.23
C GLU A 604 -15.91 -14.71 -0.86
N PHE A 605 -15.39 -13.51 -1.10
CA PHE A 605 -14.33 -13.28 -2.07
C PHE A 605 -13.03 -14.00 -1.67
N TYR A 606 -12.61 -13.85 -0.42
CA TYR A 606 -11.42 -14.51 0.12
C TYR A 606 -11.59 -16.02 0.24
N GLY A 607 -12.79 -16.52 0.51
CA GLY A 607 -13.12 -17.94 0.45
C GLY A 607 -12.87 -18.54 -0.93
N LYS A 608 -13.38 -17.88 -1.98
CA LYS A 608 -13.12 -18.30 -3.37
C LYS A 608 -11.63 -18.27 -3.72
N GLN A 609 -10.88 -17.27 -3.26
CA GLN A 609 -9.43 -17.23 -3.46
C GLN A 609 -8.73 -18.39 -2.75
N LEU A 610 -9.13 -18.70 -1.51
CA LEU A 610 -8.59 -19.80 -0.72
C LEU A 610 -8.83 -21.14 -1.43
N ASP A 611 -10.03 -21.37 -1.95
CA ASP A 611 -10.38 -22.57 -2.72
C ASP A 611 -9.56 -22.70 -4.01
N GLN A 612 -9.34 -21.60 -4.73
CA GLN A 612 -8.50 -21.60 -5.93
C GLN A 612 -7.05 -21.95 -5.61
N LEU A 613 -6.48 -21.38 -4.54
CA LEU A 613 -5.11 -21.70 -4.10
C LEU A 613 -5.00 -23.16 -3.68
N ARG A 614 -5.99 -23.67 -2.95
CA ARG A 614 -6.09 -25.09 -2.58
C ARG A 614 -6.12 -25.99 -3.81
N CYS A 615 -7.00 -25.72 -4.79
CA CYS A 615 -7.07 -26.50 -6.03
C CYS A 615 -5.74 -26.51 -6.80
N ARG A 616 -5.06 -25.36 -6.89
CA ARG A 616 -3.74 -25.26 -7.53
C ARG A 616 -2.68 -26.06 -6.79
N SER A 617 -2.67 -26.02 -5.46
CA SER A 617 -1.73 -26.80 -4.64
C SER A 617 -1.91 -28.32 -4.84
N ILE A 618 -3.16 -28.78 -4.92
CA ILE A 618 -3.50 -30.18 -5.18
C ILE A 618 -3.05 -30.59 -6.59
N GLN A 619 -3.29 -29.76 -7.61
CA GLN A 619 -2.84 -30.01 -8.98
C GLN A 619 -1.30 -30.01 -9.11
N ALA A 620 -0.60 -29.17 -8.36
CA ALA A 620 0.87 -29.15 -8.36
C ALA A 620 1.45 -30.41 -7.69
N SER A 621 0.78 -30.92 -6.64
CA SER A 621 1.20 -32.12 -5.92
C SER A 621 1.04 -33.43 -6.71
N SER A 622 0.14 -33.48 -7.70
CA SER A 622 -0.01 -34.65 -8.57
C SER A 622 1.05 -34.72 -9.69
N ALA A 623 1.82 -33.65 -9.91
CA ALA A 623 2.81 -33.55 -10.97
C ALA A 623 4.27 -33.79 -10.52
N LYS A 624 4.56 -33.76 -9.21
CA LYS A 624 5.88 -34.07 -8.63
C LYS A 624 5.67 -34.75 -7.27
N ASP A 625 6.36 -35.88 -7.03
CA ASP A 625 6.43 -36.65 -5.77
C ASP A 625 7.05 -35.86 -4.60
N GLN A 626 6.57 -34.65 -4.33
CA GLN A 626 6.99 -33.80 -3.24
C GLN A 626 5.77 -33.51 -2.36
N VAL A 627 5.89 -33.88 -1.08
CA VAL A 627 4.91 -33.60 -0.03
C VAL A 627 4.85 -32.09 0.18
N CYS A 628 4.10 -31.37 -0.65
CA CYS A 628 3.72 -29.99 -0.37
C CYS A 628 2.70 -30.00 0.76
N SER A 629 3.03 -29.36 1.88
CA SER A 629 2.05 -29.10 2.94
C SER A 629 0.93 -28.24 2.36
N LEU A 630 -0.32 -28.69 2.47
CA LEU A 630 -1.51 -27.89 2.15
C LEU A 630 -1.72 -26.72 3.12
N GLU A 631 -0.95 -26.68 4.21
CA GLU A 631 -0.85 -25.57 5.16
C GLU A 631 0.01 -24.46 4.53
N PHE A 632 -0.65 -23.43 3.99
CA PHE A 632 0.01 -22.24 3.41
C PHE A 632 -0.47 -20.92 4.06
N LEU A 633 -1.42 -21.00 5.00
CA LEU A 633 -1.82 -19.86 5.84
C LEU A 633 -1.00 -19.88 7.13
N ASP A 634 0.23 -19.37 7.03
CA ASP A 634 1.22 -19.37 8.12
C ASP A 634 1.09 -18.11 8.98
N PHE A 635 0.14 -18.07 9.91
CA PHE A 635 -0.08 -16.91 10.76
C PHE A 635 1.07 -16.69 11.77
N GLN A 636 1.68 -17.77 12.29
CA GLN A 636 2.80 -17.65 13.24
C GLN A 636 4.05 -17.03 12.61
N THR A 637 4.31 -17.32 11.33
CA THR A 637 5.51 -16.80 10.64
C THR A 637 5.26 -15.44 10.01
N GLN A 638 4.09 -15.22 9.41
CA GLN A 638 3.80 -13.98 8.69
C GLN A 638 3.31 -12.86 9.61
N VAL A 639 2.61 -13.18 10.70
CA VAL A 639 2.05 -12.19 11.63
C VAL A 639 2.87 -12.11 12.92
N HIS A 640 2.86 -13.16 13.75
CA HIS A 640 3.58 -13.18 15.02
C HIS A 640 3.65 -14.59 15.64
N GLU A 641 4.78 -14.98 16.24
CA GLU A 641 4.96 -16.33 16.81
C GLU A 641 3.89 -16.71 17.85
N SER A 642 3.44 -15.75 18.66
CA SER A 642 2.39 -15.92 19.67
C SER A 642 0.95 -15.87 19.14
N TYR A 643 0.72 -16.10 17.85
CA TYR A 643 -0.61 -16.00 17.23
C TYR A 643 -1.68 -16.87 17.90
N THR A 644 -1.32 -17.99 18.52
CA THR A 644 -2.26 -18.84 19.25
C THR A 644 -3.00 -18.10 20.37
N THR A 645 -2.31 -17.23 21.12
CA THR A 645 -2.92 -16.41 22.18
C THR A 645 -3.91 -15.39 21.61
N PHE A 646 -3.65 -14.85 20.41
CA PHE A 646 -4.63 -14.01 19.71
C PHE A 646 -5.95 -14.74 19.52
N ILE A 647 -5.86 -15.97 19.02
CA ILE A 647 -7.00 -16.79 18.64
C ILE A 647 -7.82 -17.22 19.84
N GLU A 648 -7.16 -17.58 20.94
CA GLU A 648 -7.82 -17.85 22.22
C GLU A 648 -8.67 -16.65 22.66
N ASN A 649 -8.08 -15.44 22.66
CA ASN A 649 -8.79 -14.23 23.06
C ASN A 649 -9.90 -13.84 22.06
N LEU A 650 -9.69 -14.03 20.74
CA LEU A 650 -10.71 -13.79 19.72
C LEU A 650 -11.93 -14.70 19.91
N ILE A 651 -11.71 -15.97 20.23
CA ILE A 651 -12.78 -16.94 20.48
C ILE A 651 -13.52 -16.63 21.78
N GLU A 652 -12.80 -16.19 22.81
CA GLU A 652 -13.42 -15.70 24.05
C GLU A 652 -14.33 -14.49 23.78
N GLN A 653 -13.85 -13.52 22.99
CA GLN A 653 -14.67 -12.38 22.55
C GLN A 653 -15.89 -12.84 21.74
N PHE A 654 -15.71 -13.76 20.78
CA PHE A 654 -16.83 -14.35 20.03
C PHE A 654 -17.90 -14.92 20.96
N GLY A 655 -17.52 -15.67 22.00
CA GLY A 655 -18.47 -16.19 22.98
C GLY A 655 -19.13 -15.11 23.83
N ALA A 656 -18.42 -14.03 24.13
CA ALA A 656 -18.90 -12.95 24.99
C ALA A 656 -19.92 -12.02 24.32
N ILE A 657 -19.70 -11.65 23.05
CA ILE A 657 -20.46 -10.55 22.40
C ILE A 657 -21.25 -10.95 21.15
N SER A 658 -20.95 -12.07 20.50
CA SER A 658 -21.55 -12.38 19.18
C SER A 658 -22.93 -13.03 19.24
N TYR A 659 -23.26 -13.71 20.36
CA TYR A 659 -24.44 -14.57 20.48
C TYR A 659 -24.61 -15.58 19.32
N GLY A 660 -23.51 -16.00 18.67
CA GLY A 660 -23.55 -16.90 17.52
C GLY A 660 -23.82 -16.21 16.18
N ASP A 661 -23.46 -14.94 16.04
CA ASP A 661 -23.52 -14.21 14.77
C ASP A 661 -22.80 -14.99 13.64
N LEU A 662 -23.47 -15.09 12.49
CA LEU A 662 -23.00 -15.90 11.37
C LEU A 662 -21.68 -15.39 10.77
N VAL A 663 -21.50 -14.07 10.65
CA VAL A 663 -20.34 -13.45 10.00
C VAL A 663 -19.11 -13.57 10.90
N TYR A 664 -19.30 -13.37 12.20
CA TYR A 664 -18.25 -13.63 13.18
C TYR A 664 -17.94 -15.13 13.23
N GLY A 665 -18.96 -15.99 13.27
CA GLY A 665 -18.81 -17.43 13.27
C GLY A 665 -18.02 -17.94 12.05
N ARG A 666 -18.24 -17.36 10.85
CA ARG A 666 -17.43 -17.62 9.64
C ARG A 666 -15.95 -17.29 9.84
N GLN A 667 -15.66 -16.14 10.44
CA GLN A 667 -14.29 -15.70 10.71
C GLN A 667 -13.58 -16.61 11.72
N VAL A 668 -14.30 -17.10 12.73
CA VAL A 668 -13.75 -18.05 13.71
C VAL A 668 -13.56 -19.43 13.09
N ALA A 669 -14.52 -19.91 12.30
CA ALA A 669 -14.46 -21.21 11.64
C ALA A 669 -13.27 -21.34 10.67
N LEU A 670 -12.87 -20.25 10.00
CA LEU A 670 -11.68 -20.17 9.16
C LEU A 670 -10.42 -20.77 9.82
N TYR A 671 -10.23 -20.55 11.13
CA TYR A 671 -9.07 -21.06 11.86
C TYR A 671 -9.10 -22.58 12.09
N LEU A 672 -10.13 -23.28 11.64
CA LEU A 672 -10.22 -24.74 11.61
C LEU A 672 -9.99 -25.33 10.20
N HIS A 673 -9.88 -24.47 9.17
CA HIS A 673 -9.67 -24.86 7.78
C HIS A 673 -8.32 -25.56 7.57
N ARG A 674 -8.21 -26.55 6.67
CA ARG A 674 -6.99 -27.38 6.52
C ARG A 674 -5.76 -26.65 5.98
N SER A 675 -5.93 -25.48 5.38
CA SER A 675 -4.80 -24.65 4.96
C SER A 675 -4.16 -23.82 6.07
N VAL A 676 -4.73 -23.82 7.28
CA VAL A 676 -4.14 -23.17 8.46
C VAL A 676 -3.17 -24.12 9.16
N GLU A 677 -2.07 -23.59 9.68
CA GLU A 677 -1.07 -24.36 10.43
C GLU A 677 -1.67 -25.12 11.63
N ALA A 678 -1.23 -26.37 11.84
CA ALA A 678 -1.81 -27.27 12.85
C ALA A 678 -1.82 -26.71 14.29
N VAL A 679 -0.81 -25.91 14.65
CA VAL A 679 -0.70 -25.32 16.00
C VAL A 679 -1.84 -24.33 16.26
N VAL A 680 -2.16 -23.49 15.28
CA VAL A 680 -3.28 -22.52 15.37
C VAL A 680 -4.62 -23.25 15.36
N ARG A 681 -4.79 -24.27 14.51
CA ARG A 681 -6.03 -25.08 14.47
C ARG A 681 -6.31 -25.77 15.80
N LEU A 682 -5.27 -26.32 16.44
CA LEU A 682 -5.38 -26.94 17.76
C LEU A 682 -5.76 -25.92 18.85
N ALA A 683 -5.14 -24.74 18.84
CA ALA A 683 -5.46 -23.67 19.78
C ALA A 683 -6.92 -23.22 19.61
N ALA A 684 -7.37 -22.99 18.37
CA ALA A 684 -8.74 -22.63 18.05
C ALA A 684 -9.75 -23.69 18.56
N TRP A 685 -9.50 -24.97 18.27
CA TRP A 685 -10.39 -26.05 18.72
C TRP A 685 -10.46 -26.13 20.25
N ASN A 686 -9.32 -26.04 20.93
CA ASN A 686 -9.27 -26.11 22.39
C ASN A 686 -10.00 -24.92 23.03
N ALA A 687 -9.80 -23.70 22.52
CA ALA A 687 -10.51 -22.51 22.99
C ALA A 687 -12.03 -22.66 22.80
N LEU A 688 -12.49 -23.08 21.62
CA LEU A 688 -13.91 -23.32 21.33
C LEU A 688 -14.50 -24.41 22.24
N SER A 689 -13.76 -25.50 22.46
CA SER A 689 -14.22 -26.61 23.30
C SER A 689 -14.28 -26.22 24.78
N ASN A 690 -13.32 -25.43 25.27
CA ASN A 690 -13.25 -25.00 26.66
C ASN A 690 -14.33 -23.95 26.97
N ALA A 691 -14.62 -23.05 26.01
CA ALA A 691 -15.65 -22.05 26.14
C ALA A 691 -17.07 -22.57 25.79
N HIS A 692 -17.21 -23.85 25.42
CA HIS A 692 -18.48 -24.48 24.99
C HIS A 692 -19.13 -23.82 23.76
N LEU A 693 -18.33 -23.29 22.84
CA LEU A 693 -18.79 -22.52 21.67
C LEU A 693 -18.85 -23.34 20.37
N LEU A 694 -18.47 -24.62 20.41
CA LEU A 694 -18.49 -25.50 19.23
C LEU A 694 -19.87 -25.55 18.56
N GLU A 695 -20.96 -25.35 19.32
CA GLU A 695 -22.33 -25.36 18.81
C GLU A 695 -22.77 -24.06 18.09
N LEU A 696 -21.97 -22.99 18.20
CA LEU A 696 -22.28 -21.67 17.63
C LEU A 696 -21.62 -21.43 16.28
N LEU A 697 -20.72 -22.32 15.84
CA LEU A 697 -20.09 -22.19 14.52
C LEU A 697 -21.09 -22.46 13.39
N PRO A 698 -20.93 -21.81 12.23
CA PRO A 698 -21.83 -21.97 11.09
C PRO A 698 -21.88 -23.42 10.57
N PRO A 699 -22.97 -23.80 9.87
CA PRO A 699 -23.00 -25.03 9.10
C PRO A 699 -22.02 -24.96 7.91
N SER A 700 -21.62 -26.12 7.39
CA SER A 700 -20.63 -26.19 6.29
C SER A 700 -21.00 -25.36 5.06
N THR A 701 -22.28 -25.30 4.71
CA THR A 701 -22.79 -24.51 3.57
C THR A 701 -22.70 -22.99 3.75
N LYS A 702 -22.45 -22.53 4.98
CA LYS A 702 -22.31 -21.11 5.33
C LYS A 702 -20.93 -20.79 5.91
N CYS A 703 -19.96 -21.70 5.77
CA CYS A 703 -18.57 -21.45 6.17
C CYS A 703 -17.87 -20.53 5.18
N PHE A 704 -16.60 -20.23 5.46
CA PHE A 704 -15.80 -19.26 4.71
C PHE A 704 -15.56 -19.69 3.25
N ASP A 705 -15.42 -21.00 3.01
CA ASP A 705 -15.02 -21.66 1.77
C ASP A 705 -15.80 -22.98 1.60
N GLU A 706 -15.53 -23.73 0.53
CA GLU A 706 -16.15 -25.03 0.29
C GLU A 706 -15.89 -26.03 1.43
N ALA A 707 -16.85 -26.91 1.70
CA ALA A 707 -16.76 -27.87 2.81
C ALA A 707 -15.49 -28.73 2.72
N GLU A 708 -15.06 -29.06 1.50
CA GLU A 708 -13.86 -29.82 1.21
C GLU A 708 -12.59 -29.17 1.78
N GLY A 709 -12.52 -27.85 1.95
CA GLY A 709 -11.38 -27.16 2.53
C GLY A 709 -11.16 -27.45 4.01
N TYR A 710 -12.24 -27.77 4.72
CA TYR A 710 -12.21 -28.22 6.13
C TYR A 710 -11.94 -29.71 6.28
N LEU A 711 -12.32 -30.49 5.26
CA LEU A 711 -12.36 -31.95 5.34
C LEU A 711 -11.12 -32.60 4.72
N GLU A 712 -10.57 -32.03 3.65
CA GLU A 712 -9.44 -32.60 2.91
C GLU A 712 -8.20 -31.69 2.98
N PRO A 713 -6.99 -32.24 3.19
CA PRO A 713 -6.72 -33.65 3.45
C PRO A 713 -7.14 -34.05 4.87
N VAL A 714 -7.42 -35.35 5.06
CA VAL A 714 -7.75 -35.93 6.38
C VAL A 714 -6.69 -35.57 7.43
N GLU A 715 -7.14 -35.19 8.62
CA GLU A 715 -6.27 -34.87 9.75
C GLU A 715 -5.43 -36.07 10.18
N ASP A 716 -4.13 -35.81 10.35
CA ASP A 716 -3.16 -36.80 10.78
C ASP A 716 -2.37 -36.36 12.03
N ASN A 717 -2.57 -35.12 12.51
CA ASN A 717 -2.00 -34.61 13.73
C ASN A 717 -2.64 -35.25 14.97
N GLU A 718 -1.81 -35.95 15.76
CA GLU A 718 -2.28 -36.72 16.92
C GLU A 718 -3.03 -35.86 17.96
N LYS A 719 -2.52 -34.66 18.23
CA LYS A 719 -3.09 -33.77 19.25
C LYS A 719 -4.48 -33.26 18.86
N ILE A 720 -4.69 -32.98 17.56
CA ILE A 720 -5.98 -32.51 17.06
C ILE A 720 -7.00 -33.66 17.07
N LEU A 721 -6.61 -34.85 16.63
CA LEU A 721 -7.48 -36.04 16.67
C LEU A 721 -7.90 -36.40 18.11
N GLU A 722 -6.97 -36.31 19.06
CA GLU A 722 -7.29 -36.48 20.48
C GLU A 722 -8.24 -35.40 20.99
N ALA A 723 -8.06 -34.14 20.56
CA ALA A 723 -8.96 -33.04 20.94
C ALA A 723 -10.38 -33.25 20.38
N TYR A 724 -10.52 -33.69 19.13
CA TYR A 724 -11.82 -34.05 18.54
C TYR A 724 -12.51 -35.16 19.32
N CYS A 725 -11.78 -36.23 19.62
CA CYS A 725 -12.30 -37.36 20.41
C CYS A 725 -12.67 -36.93 21.84
N LYS A 726 -11.88 -36.05 22.47
CA LYS A 726 -12.18 -35.50 23.80
C LYS A 726 -13.49 -34.71 23.79
N SER A 727 -13.69 -33.81 22.81
CA SER A 727 -14.94 -33.03 22.70
C SER A 727 -16.16 -33.90 22.39
N TRP A 728 -15.98 -35.00 21.65
CA TRP A 728 -17.03 -35.99 21.41
C TRP A 728 -17.41 -36.73 22.69
N THR A 729 -16.43 -37.32 23.37
CA THR A 729 -16.65 -38.17 24.55
C THR A 729 -17.14 -37.36 25.76
N SER A 730 -16.75 -36.09 25.88
CA SER A 730 -17.25 -35.19 26.92
C SER A 730 -18.71 -34.75 26.72
N GLY A 731 -19.25 -34.86 25.50
CA GLY A 731 -20.58 -34.35 25.12
C GLY A 731 -20.57 -32.91 24.60
N GLY A 732 -19.39 -32.31 24.41
CA GLY A 732 -19.25 -30.96 23.84
C GLY A 732 -19.76 -30.82 22.40
N LEU A 733 -19.94 -31.94 21.68
CA LEU A 733 -20.46 -31.97 20.32
C LEU A 733 -21.96 -32.31 20.22
N ASP A 734 -22.64 -32.64 21.32
CA ASP A 734 -24.03 -33.11 21.28
C ASP A 734 -24.96 -32.04 20.69
N ARG A 735 -24.79 -30.78 21.12
CA ARG A 735 -25.55 -29.65 20.57
C ARG A 735 -25.04 -29.18 19.20
N ALA A 736 -23.74 -29.34 18.94
CA ALA A 736 -23.18 -29.06 17.62
C ALA A 736 -23.78 -29.99 16.55
N ALA A 737 -24.01 -31.27 16.90
CA ALA A 737 -24.65 -32.24 16.02
C ALA A 737 -26.10 -31.87 15.70
N THR A 738 -26.89 -31.47 16.71
CA THR A 738 -28.29 -31.08 16.49
C THR A 738 -28.44 -29.78 15.71
N ARG A 739 -27.50 -28.85 15.84
CA ARG A 739 -27.48 -27.57 15.11
C ARG A 739 -26.82 -27.64 13.74
N GLY A 740 -26.25 -28.79 13.35
CA GLY A 740 -25.57 -28.95 12.07
C GLY A 740 -24.30 -28.12 11.95
N SER A 741 -23.61 -27.87 13.06
CA SER A 741 -22.39 -27.05 13.09
C SER A 741 -21.21 -27.75 12.42
N ILE A 742 -20.33 -26.97 11.76
CA ILE A 742 -19.11 -27.47 11.11
C ILE A 742 -18.19 -28.22 12.09
N SER A 743 -18.19 -27.87 13.38
CA SER A 743 -17.39 -28.55 14.40
C SER A 743 -17.73 -30.04 14.52
N PHE A 744 -19.02 -30.40 14.46
CA PHE A 744 -19.45 -31.80 14.47
C PHE A 744 -19.03 -32.51 13.19
N LEU A 745 -19.19 -31.88 12.03
CA LEU A 745 -18.79 -32.46 10.74
C LEU A 745 -17.27 -32.70 10.67
N LEU A 746 -16.46 -31.76 11.17
CA LEU A 746 -15.01 -31.90 11.28
C LEU A 746 -14.62 -33.12 12.12
N ALA A 747 -15.12 -33.20 13.35
CA ALA A 747 -14.83 -34.32 14.24
C ALA A 747 -15.31 -35.66 13.63
N LEU A 748 -16.52 -35.68 13.08
CA LEU A 748 -17.10 -36.85 12.41
C LEU A 748 -16.21 -37.33 11.26
N HIS A 749 -15.86 -36.43 10.34
CA HIS A 749 -15.08 -36.74 9.14
C HIS A 749 -13.68 -37.23 9.51
N HIS A 750 -12.93 -36.42 10.25
CA HIS A 750 -11.53 -36.67 10.53
C HIS A 750 -11.33 -37.92 11.40
N LEU A 751 -12.16 -38.12 12.43
CA LEU A 751 -12.10 -39.34 13.23
C LEU A 751 -12.51 -40.57 12.42
N CYS A 752 -13.55 -40.48 11.58
CA CYS A 752 -14.02 -41.61 10.78
C CYS A 752 -12.97 -42.02 9.75
N CYS A 753 -12.46 -41.07 8.97
CA CYS A 753 -11.44 -41.34 7.97
C CYS A 753 -10.14 -41.83 8.63
N PHE A 754 -9.69 -41.21 9.72
CA PHE A 754 -8.50 -41.67 10.44
C PHE A 754 -8.69 -43.10 11.00
N ILE A 755 -9.79 -43.39 11.69
CA ILE A 755 -9.99 -44.71 12.31
C ILE A 755 -10.14 -45.81 11.26
N PHE A 756 -10.91 -45.58 10.20
CA PHE A 756 -11.25 -46.63 9.26
C PHE A 756 -10.32 -46.73 8.05
N ASN A 757 -9.58 -45.67 7.68
CA ASN A 757 -8.69 -45.71 6.52
C ASN A 757 -7.20 -45.83 6.89
N THR A 758 -6.85 -45.74 8.18
CA THR A 758 -5.48 -46.02 8.63
C THR A 758 -5.13 -47.48 8.38
N SER A 759 -4.15 -47.73 7.51
CA SER A 759 -3.68 -49.07 7.16
C SER A 759 -2.97 -49.75 8.32
N SER A 760 -3.07 -51.08 8.37
CA SER A 760 -2.43 -51.95 9.39
C SER A 760 -0.89 -51.94 9.38
N SER A 761 -0.25 -51.26 8.43
CA SER A 761 1.19 -51.07 8.35
C SER A 761 1.66 -49.70 8.86
N SER A 762 0.75 -48.80 9.25
CA SER A 762 1.13 -47.47 9.71
C SER A 762 1.60 -47.48 11.17
N GLY A 763 2.59 -46.67 11.51
CA GLY A 763 3.04 -46.46 12.89
C GLY A 763 1.98 -45.82 13.82
N LYS A 764 0.79 -45.45 13.32
CA LYS A 764 -0.28 -44.76 14.06
C LYS A 764 -1.39 -45.70 14.58
N LEU A 765 -1.16 -47.02 14.57
CA LEU A 765 -2.13 -48.03 15.03
C LEU A 765 -2.52 -47.88 16.51
N SER A 766 -1.58 -47.55 17.38
CA SER A 766 -1.83 -47.34 18.81
C SER A 766 -2.81 -46.19 19.04
N LEU A 767 -2.64 -45.08 18.32
CA LEU A 767 -3.53 -43.94 18.35
C LEU A 767 -4.92 -44.30 17.79
N ARG A 768 -4.98 -44.99 16.64
CA ARG A 768 -6.24 -45.48 16.04
C ARG A 768 -7.06 -46.28 17.06
N ASN A 769 -6.43 -47.27 17.71
CA ASN A 769 -7.10 -48.12 18.69
C ASN A 769 -7.52 -47.33 19.93
N LYS A 770 -6.68 -46.41 20.42
CA LYS A 770 -7.00 -45.53 21.56
C LYS A 770 -8.24 -44.67 21.30
N LEU A 771 -8.34 -44.05 20.13
CA LEU A 771 -9.48 -43.20 19.74
C LEU A 771 -10.75 -44.04 19.58
N ALA A 772 -10.69 -45.17 18.87
CA ALA A 772 -11.82 -46.07 18.69
C ALA A 772 -12.37 -46.62 20.02
N LYS A 773 -11.49 -47.07 20.93
CA LYS A 773 -11.88 -47.50 22.29
C LYS A 773 -12.59 -46.39 23.06
N SER A 774 -12.11 -45.15 22.95
CA SER A 774 -12.68 -44.01 23.68
C SER A 774 -14.10 -43.67 23.20
N LEU A 775 -14.33 -43.71 21.88
CA LEU A 775 -15.65 -43.51 21.30
C LEU A 775 -16.63 -44.62 21.69
N LEU A 776 -16.20 -45.90 21.64
CA LEU A 776 -17.02 -47.05 22.06
C LEU A 776 -17.41 -46.99 23.54
N ARG A 777 -16.48 -46.57 24.42
CA ARG A 777 -16.77 -46.36 25.84
C ARG A 777 -17.82 -45.27 26.04
N SER A 778 -17.72 -44.16 25.30
CA SER A 778 -18.72 -43.08 25.36
C SER A 778 -20.10 -43.56 24.92
N TYR A 779 -20.20 -44.29 23.80
CA TYR A 779 -21.46 -44.89 23.35
C TYR A 779 -22.08 -45.80 24.42
N SER A 780 -21.27 -46.65 25.06
CA SER A 780 -21.75 -47.54 26.13
C SER A 780 -22.32 -46.79 27.34
N GLN A 781 -21.81 -45.59 27.63
CA GLN A 781 -22.19 -44.80 28.81
C GLN A 781 -23.33 -43.82 28.52
N LYS A 782 -23.45 -43.33 27.28
CA LYS A 782 -24.38 -42.26 26.87
C LYS A 782 -25.27 -42.73 25.71
N GLN A 783 -26.35 -43.47 26.02
CA GLN A 783 -27.27 -44.00 24.99
C GLN A 783 -27.92 -42.92 24.12
N HIS A 784 -28.08 -41.68 24.60
CA HIS A 784 -28.61 -40.57 23.79
C HIS A 784 -27.65 -40.14 22.65
N GLN A 785 -26.38 -40.55 22.67
CA GLN A 785 -25.41 -40.34 21.59
C GLN A 785 -25.46 -41.45 20.52
N GLU A 786 -26.43 -42.39 20.59
CA GLU A 786 -26.57 -43.49 19.63
C GLU A 786 -26.69 -42.98 18.19
N GLY A 787 -27.48 -41.93 17.95
CA GLY A 787 -27.61 -41.32 16.62
C GLY A 787 -26.28 -40.78 16.07
N MET A 788 -25.46 -40.15 16.90
CA MET A 788 -24.14 -39.63 16.50
C MET A 788 -23.17 -40.76 16.15
N PHE A 789 -23.16 -41.85 16.93
CA PHE A 789 -22.30 -43.00 16.67
C PHE A 789 -22.73 -43.78 15.42
N LEU A 790 -24.04 -43.88 15.15
CA LEU A 790 -24.55 -44.44 13.90
C LEU A 790 -24.15 -43.57 12.69
N SER A 791 -24.20 -42.25 12.81
CA SER A 791 -23.69 -41.33 11.78
C SER A 791 -22.20 -41.55 11.52
N PHE A 792 -21.39 -41.75 12.56
CA PHE A 792 -19.97 -42.10 12.44
C PHE A 792 -19.73 -43.39 11.65
N LEU A 793 -20.51 -44.45 11.92
CA LEU A 793 -20.40 -45.70 11.19
C LEU A 793 -20.84 -45.60 9.73
N LYS A 794 -21.90 -44.83 9.45
CA LYS A 794 -22.49 -44.70 8.11
C LYS A 794 -21.83 -43.60 7.26
N TYR A 795 -20.97 -42.78 7.83
CA TYR A 795 -20.35 -41.64 7.15
C TYR A 795 -19.58 -42.03 5.88
N ARG A 796 -19.84 -41.33 4.77
CA ARG A 796 -19.28 -41.55 3.42
C ARG A 796 -19.54 -42.93 2.78
N ILE A 797 -20.45 -43.75 3.33
CA ILE A 797 -20.88 -44.98 2.65
C ILE A 797 -21.93 -44.60 1.61
N VAL A 798 -21.57 -44.65 0.33
CA VAL A 798 -22.43 -44.26 -0.81
C VAL A 798 -23.69 -45.14 -0.84
N GLU A 799 -24.87 -44.52 -0.94
CA GLU A 799 -26.17 -45.21 -0.88
C GLU A 799 -26.53 -46.03 -2.15
N SER A 800 -25.65 -46.05 -3.15
CA SER A 800 -25.99 -46.55 -4.49
C SER A 800 -26.01 -48.08 -4.63
N GLU A 801 -25.39 -48.85 -3.73
CA GLU A 801 -25.41 -50.32 -3.78
C GLU A 801 -25.43 -50.96 -2.37
N GLU A 802 -26.51 -51.67 -2.06
CA GLU A 802 -26.76 -52.30 -0.75
C GLU A 802 -25.68 -53.33 -0.35
N LEU A 803 -25.06 -53.96 -1.34
CA LEU A 803 -23.95 -54.90 -1.17
C LEU A 803 -22.67 -54.19 -0.74
N VAL A 804 -22.30 -53.09 -1.40
CA VAL A 804 -21.12 -52.29 -1.06
C VAL A 804 -21.26 -51.71 0.35
N LYS A 805 -22.46 -51.26 0.71
CA LYS A 805 -22.79 -50.78 2.06
C LYS A 805 -22.57 -51.85 3.14
N ARG A 806 -23.02 -53.08 2.91
CA ARG A 806 -22.82 -54.20 3.86
C ARG A 806 -21.35 -54.61 3.98
N VAL A 807 -20.61 -54.64 2.87
CA VAL A 807 -19.18 -54.97 2.87
C VAL A 807 -18.37 -53.93 3.63
N GLU A 808 -18.59 -52.64 3.36
CA GLU A 808 -17.87 -51.56 4.03
C GLU A 808 -18.24 -51.45 5.52
N LEU A 809 -19.52 -51.60 5.89
CA LEU A 809 -19.93 -51.70 7.29
C LEU A 809 -19.26 -52.89 7.98
N GLY A 810 -19.21 -54.05 7.33
CA GLY A 810 -18.50 -55.24 7.82
C GLY A 810 -17.03 -54.94 8.10
N ARG A 811 -16.33 -54.30 7.16
CA ARG A 811 -14.93 -53.88 7.32
C ARG A 811 -14.74 -52.93 8.50
N ARG A 812 -15.60 -51.93 8.66
CA ARG A 812 -15.57 -50.99 9.80
C ARG A 812 -15.79 -51.68 11.14
N PHE A 813 -16.71 -52.65 11.21
CA PHE A 813 -16.91 -53.44 12.42
C PHE A 813 -15.69 -54.29 12.78
N GLU A 814 -14.98 -54.85 11.80
CA GLU A 814 -13.72 -55.58 12.07
C GLU A 814 -12.63 -54.65 12.60
N VAL A 815 -12.49 -53.43 12.07
CA VAL A 815 -11.58 -52.41 12.63
C VAL A 815 -11.92 -52.07 14.09
N LEU A 816 -13.21 -51.95 14.43
CA LEU A 816 -13.63 -51.72 15.82
C LEU A 816 -13.36 -52.92 16.73
N LYS A 817 -13.52 -54.16 16.23
CA LYS A 817 -13.15 -55.37 16.98
C LYS A 817 -11.65 -55.45 17.24
N GLU A 818 -10.84 -55.16 16.23
CA GLU A 818 -9.38 -55.09 16.35
C GLU A 818 -8.99 -54.06 17.41
N ALA A 819 -9.62 -52.88 17.37
CA ALA A 819 -9.40 -51.84 18.35
C ALA A 819 -9.85 -52.22 19.77
N CYS A 820 -10.70 -53.23 19.97
CA CYS A 820 -11.10 -53.66 21.32
C CYS A 820 -10.01 -54.44 22.05
N GLU A 821 -8.99 -54.98 21.35
CA GLU A 821 -7.89 -55.77 21.94
C GLU A 821 -8.41 -56.79 22.97
N GLU A 822 -9.38 -57.61 22.57
CA GLU A 822 -10.00 -58.68 23.37
C GLU A 822 -10.80 -58.23 24.61
N ASN A 823 -11.09 -56.94 24.77
CA ASN A 823 -11.96 -56.45 25.84
C ASN A 823 -13.41 -56.93 25.66
N SER A 824 -13.84 -57.91 26.46
CA SER A 824 -15.14 -58.56 26.37
C SER A 824 -16.35 -57.61 26.50
N LEU A 825 -16.24 -56.55 27.31
CA LEU A 825 -17.31 -55.57 27.49
C LEU A 825 -17.48 -54.69 26.25
N LEU A 826 -16.38 -54.26 25.62
CA LEU A 826 -16.44 -53.46 24.39
C LEU A 826 -16.88 -54.30 23.20
N LEU A 827 -16.42 -55.57 23.10
CA LEU A 827 -16.86 -56.50 22.07
C LEU A 827 -18.37 -56.75 22.10
N ALA A 828 -18.96 -56.89 23.29
CA ALA A 828 -20.41 -57.01 23.45
C ALA A 828 -21.17 -55.77 22.93
N GLN A 829 -20.61 -54.56 23.12
CA GLN A 829 -21.21 -53.33 22.58
C GLN A 829 -21.09 -53.26 21.06
N VAL A 830 -19.97 -53.68 20.48
CA VAL A 830 -19.79 -53.74 19.02
C VAL A 830 -20.85 -54.66 18.38
N GLU A 831 -21.10 -55.84 18.95
CA GLU A 831 -22.13 -56.75 18.45
C GLU A 831 -23.56 -56.18 18.63
N LYS A 832 -23.83 -55.46 19.72
CA LYS A 832 -25.11 -54.76 19.92
C LYS A 832 -25.35 -53.68 18.86
N ILE A 833 -24.34 -52.86 18.57
CA ILE A 833 -24.40 -51.80 17.55
C ILE A 833 -24.56 -52.42 16.16
N LYS A 834 -23.87 -53.52 15.89
CA LYS A 834 -23.97 -54.26 14.61
C LYS A 834 -25.39 -54.77 14.37
N ALA A 835 -26.05 -55.30 15.40
CA ALA A 835 -27.45 -55.72 15.31
C ALA A 835 -28.39 -54.54 15.01
N HIS A 836 -28.16 -53.38 15.62
CA HIS A 836 -28.95 -52.16 15.38
C HIS A 836 -28.70 -51.56 13.98
N ALA A 837 -27.44 -51.44 13.57
CA ALA A 837 -27.04 -50.81 12.31
C ALA A 837 -27.41 -51.62 11.05
N LEU A 838 -27.64 -52.93 11.19
CA LEU A 838 -28.12 -53.81 10.11
C LEU A 838 -29.65 -53.82 9.97
N VAL A 839 -30.37 -53.34 11.00
CA VAL A 839 -31.84 -53.26 11.02
C VAL A 839 -32.34 -51.86 10.61
N SER A 840 -31.53 -50.81 10.84
CA SER A 840 -31.75 -49.41 10.42
C SER A 840 -31.07 -49.05 9.09
#